data_AF-A0A9W4HNJ5-F1
#
_entry.id   AF-A0A9W4HNJ5-F1
#
_cell.length_a   1.000
_cell.length_b   1.000
_cell.length_c   1.000
_cell.angle_alpha   90.00
_cell.angle_beta   90.00
_cell.angle_gamma   90.00
#
_symmetry.space_group_name_H-M   'P 1'
#
loop_
_entity.id
_entity.type
_entity.pdbx_description
1 polymer ?
#
loop_
_entity_poly.entity_id
_entity_poly.type
_entity_poly.pdbx_seq_one_letter_code
_entity_poly.pdbx_strand_id
1 'polypeptide(L)'
;MRFFTASVLGLLAPSLCAATSLKTPSRLDLASDFKPPQVFKNTNLVRSTNLEKGYVRETINVVVENVDSKSQTDYYVPFPDEVFELVGGFEVRDKKAPEKGRFEVDATEAVSSSGNQYFVVHLPEPLAPKSQITLGISYSVLSSLSPLPATIGQADKQYLSYSFSAYTPSAYTTVTQKTKLKFPSTDVPDYTSTEGLKSGSDPERKGATYTYGPYDTAKVAPGTEYPVSVRYQFTKPVITVNLLERDLEVSHWGGNLATEERYWLRNNGSQLSKQFSRVDWTFTNYQKAPTSAVRELVYPLQPGSVDPYFIDDIGNVSTSRYRPSIGKNNANLELKPRYPIFGGWNYSFKIGWNNELSSFLRRAAGVDSDSYVLKVPLIEGPKMAEGIQYERVVVRVVLPEGSHNVRFETLEGTNSNGLPGANHISANLSSLQTYMDTLGRTTLTLEVDSLTDEARDATIVFSTSHRRPGNLHFPRYRPQALSLITFVLICCASSPSLIILASTSQFMVSLVHVLAMLQIKPKGDGRAPPAVDHSTTTSPSKATDPTSEKSMGAVLVFVARAGNLRDHEWGFVPLNPLQMHHYLRSLLVMASLQHRRVYTNLGDRPHKIQTIIHPANGKQSLTCRTNKYLSAALEDARAINAECIFVLYNWDGWTTDYDTIIELCELNKDVPLTLHIYAKGHNQSREFYEANAHKAAAHFRFRGSLDEESIAQDRNTALFIRMIDVLHKLHYEIPIPPDTKRELSRYDSRLF
;
A
#
# COMPACT_ATOMS: atom_id res chain seq x y z
N MET A 1 -28.90 -25.68 49.66
CA MET A 1 -28.74 -24.54 48.73
C MET A 1 -28.66 -25.09 47.32
N ARG A 2 -29.79 -25.05 46.61
CA ARG A 2 -29.91 -25.31 45.17
C ARG A 2 -29.61 -23.99 44.42
N PHE A 3 -29.34 -24.09 43.12
CA PHE A 3 -29.00 -23.03 42.15
C PHE A 3 -27.51 -22.72 42.03
N PHE A 4 -26.79 -23.44 41.16
CA PHE A 4 -25.78 -22.92 40.21
C PHE A 4 -25.19 -24.09 39.39
N THR A 5 -26.02 -24.89 38.73
CA THR A 5 -25.59 -25.96 37.80
C THR A 5 -26.56 -26.03 36.62
N ALA A 6 -26.60 -24.98 35.80
CA ALA A 6 -27.23 -24.99 34.47
C ALA A 6 -26.93 -23.66 33.76
N SER A 7 -25.80 -23.53 33.04
CA SER A 7 -25.56 -22.49 32.02
C SER A 7 -24.21 -22.66 31.28
N VAL A 8 -23.78 -23.88 30.92
CA VAL A 8 -22.53 -24.07 30.13
C VAL A 8 -22.72 -24.94 28.88
N LEU A 9 -23.91 -25.49 28.62
CA LEU A 9 -24.15 -26.38 27.46
C LEU A 9 -25.12 -25.79 26.43
N GLY A 10 -24.87 -24.55 25.97
CA GLY A 10 -25.75 -23.86 25.01
C GLY A 10 -25.08 -22.97 23.97
N LEU A 11 -23.74 -23.02 23.82
CA LEU A 11 -22.99 -22.10 22.93
C LEU A 11 -22.17 -22.81 21.83
N LEU A 12 -22.53 -24.04 21.47
CA LEU A 12 -21.96 -24.73 20.30
C LEU A 12 -23.08 -25.21 19.37
N ALA A 13 -23.80 -24.25 18.81
CA ALA A 13 -24.48 -24.47 17.54
C ALA A 13 -23.78 -23.55 16.53
N PRO A 14 -23.11 -24.08 15.49
CA PRO A 14 -22.71 -23.24 14.37
C PRO A 14 -24.01 -22.78 13.70
N SER A 15 -24.39 -21.53 13.92
CA SER A 15 -25.46 -20.90 13.17
C SER A 15 -24.97 -20.62 11.75
N LEU A 16 -24.85 -21.69 10.96
CA LEU A 16 -24.97 -21.63 9.51
C LEU A 16 -26.46 -21.37 9.20
N CYS A 17 -26.93 -20.17 9.52
CA CYS A 17 -28.22 -19.70 9.04
C CYS A 17 -27.96 -18.89 7.79
N ALA A 18 -28.23 -19.55 6.67
CA ALA A 18 -28.30 -18.96 5.34
C ALA A 18 -29.17 -17.71 5.34
N ALA A 19 -28.69 -16.65 4.69
CA ALA A 19 -29.53 -15.62 4.12
C ALA A 19 -29.09 -15.43 2.66
N THR A 20 -29.91 -16.02 1.80
CA THR A 20 -30.03 -15.88 0.35
C THR A 20 -29.93 -14.43 -0.14
N SER A 21 -28.80 -14.04 -0.71
CA SER A 21 -28.68 -13.25 -1.96
C SER A 21 -27.21 -13.00 -2.37
N LEU A 22 -26.29 -13.91 -2.07
CA LEU A 22 -24.95 -13.83 -2.67
C LEU A 22 -25.07 -14.32 -4.11
N LYS A 23 -25.14 -13.38 -5.05
CA LYS A 23 -25.12 -13.68 -6.46
C LYS A 23 -23.71 -14.15 -6.81
N THR A 24 -23.59 -15.42 -7.19
CA THR A 24 -22.45 -15.87 -7.99
C THR A 24 -22.80 -15.56 -9.45
N PRO A 25 -21.92 -14.91 -10.23
CA PRO A 25 -22.14 -14.72 -11.65
C PRO A 25 -22.32 -16.10 -12.31
N SER A 26 -23.54 -16.39 -12.75
CA SER A 26 -23.83 -17.57 -13.57
C SER A 26 -23.85 -17.11 -15.03
N ARG A 27 -22.98 -17.70 -15.86
CA ARG A 27 -23.05 -17.51 -17.30
C ARG A 27 -24.20 -18.35 -17.86
N LEU A 28 -24.92 -17.80 -18.83
CA LEU A 28 -25.99 -18.51 -19.51
C LEU A 28 -25.37 -19.54 -20.46
N ASP A 29 -25.63 -20.82 -20.21
CA ASP A 29 -25.21 -21.91 -21.09
C ASP A 29 -26.13 -21.95 -22.32
N LEU A 30 -25.56 -21.68 -23.49
CA LEU A 30 -26.24 -21.76 -24.78
C LEU A 30 -25.81 -23.04 -25.50
N ALA A 31 -26.72 -23.63 -26.27
CA ALA A 31 -26.40 -24.80 -27.08
C ALA A 31 -25.15 -24.55 -27.96
N SER A 32 -24.31 -25.56 -28.14
CA SER A 32 -23.03 -25.43 -28.86
C SER A 32 -23.17 -24.94 -30.32
N ASP A 33 -24.32 -25.17 -30.95
CA ASP A 33 -24.69 -24.75 -32.30
C ASP A 33 -25.64 -23.53 -32.33
N PHE A 34 -25.78 -22.84 -31.20
CA PHE A 34 -26.71 -21.73 -31.05
C PHE A 34 -26.46 -20.63 -32.08
N LYS A 35 -27.56 -20.17 -32.70
CA LYS A 35 -27.60 -18.99 -33.55
C LYS A 35 -28.68 -18.05 -33.05
N PRO A 36 -28.39 -16.75 -32.86
CA PRO A 36 -29.40 -15.78 -32.49
C PRO A 36 -30.60 -15.81 -33.45
N PRO A 37 -31.84 -15.93 -32.94
CA PRO A 37 -33.04 -15.91 -33.76
C PRO A 37 -33.11 -14.64 -34.60
N GLN A 38 -33.35 -14.74 -35.91
CA GLN A 38 -33.38 -13.59 -36.82
C GLN A 38 -34.73 -12.84 -36.75
N VAL A 39 -35.07 -12.38 -35.54
CA VAL A 39 -36.36 -11.74 -35.21
C VAL A 39 -36.28 -10.22 -35.20
N PHE A 40 -35.08 -9.65 -35.17
CA PHE A 40 -34.84 -8.21 -35.20
C PHE A 40 -34.11 -7.77 -36.45
N LYS A 41 -34.30 -6.49 -36.78
CA LYS A 41 -33.59 -5.78 -37.84
C LYS A 41 -33.11 -4.43 -37.32
N ASN A 42 -31.83 -4.11 -37.55
CA ASN A 42 -31.25 -2.83 -37.16
C ASN A 42 -31.46 -1.82 -38.30
N THR A 43 -32.30 -0.80 -38.09
CA THR A 43 -32.60 0.18 -39.14
C THR A 43 -31.51 1.23 -39.28
N ASN A 44 -30.97 1.70 -38.15
CA ASN A 44 -29.89 2.67 -38.10
C ASN A 44 -28.96 2.36 -36.93
N LEU A 45 -27.66 2.27 -37.21
CA LEU A 45 -26.61 2.03 -36.22
C LEU A 45 -25.55 3.13 -36.30
N VAL A 46 -25.36 3.85 -35.20
CA VAL A 46 -24.28 4.84 -35.05
C VAL A 46 -23.32 4.37 -33.98
N ARG A 47 -22.14 3.91 -34.41
CA ARG A 47 -21.02 3.55 -33.54
C ARG A 47 -20.14 4.76 -33.31
N SER A 48 -19.82 5.05 -32.06
CA SER A 48 -18.92 6.12 -31.66
C SER A 48 -17.81 5.55 -30.79
N THR A 49 -16.59 5.58 -31.31
CA THR A 49 -15.39 5.08 -30.64
C THR A 49 -14.56 6.27 -30.13
N ASN A 50 -14.34 6.34 -28.82
CA ASN A 50 -13.50 7.34 -28.20
C ASN A 50 -12.14 6.74 -27.84
N LEU A 51 -11.07 7.36 -28.37
CA LEU A 51 -9.67 6.98 -28.22
C LEU A 51 -8.85 8.04 -27.43
N GLU A 52 -9.52 8.98 -26.75
CA GLU A 52 -8.89 10.07 -25.99
C GLU A 52 -8.21 9.60 -24.68
N LYS A 53 -8.60 8.42 -24.19
CA LYS A 53 -8.05 7.75 -23.01
C LYS A 53 -7.17 6.57 -23.41
N GLY A 54 -6.43 6.02 -22.45
CA GLY A 54 -5.55 4.87 -22.62
C GLY A 54 -6.29 3.54 -22.82
N TYR A 55 -7.62 3.56 -22.94
CA TYR A 55 -8.47 2.44 -23.29
C TYR A 55 -9.56 2.92 -24.25
N VAL A 56 -10.20 1.98 -24.95
CA VAL A 56 -11.23 2.31 -25.94
C VAL A 56 -12.60 2.36 -25.26
N ARG A 57 -13.34 3.45 -25.47
CA ARG A 57 -14.75 3.57 -25.07
C ARG A 57 -15.64 3.54 -26.30
N GLU A 58 -16.51 2.53 -26.39
CA GLU A 58 -17.46 2.36 -27.48
C GLU A 58 -18.87 2.74 -27.02
N THR A 59 -19.56 3.53 -27.85
CA THR A 59 -20.97 3.84 -27.67
C THR A 59 -21.71 3.56 -28.96
N ILE A 60 -22.57 2.56 -28.95
CA ILE A 60 -23.40 2.15 -30.09
C ILE A 60 -24.83 2.60 -29.85
N ASN A 61 -25.36 3.41 -30.75
CA ASN A 61 -26.76 3.78 -30.76
C ASN A 61 -27.44 3.03 -31.90
N VAL A 62 -28.32 2.10 -31.57
CA VAL A 62 -28.98 1.25 -32.56
C VAL A 62 -30.50 1.40 -32.46
N VAL A 63 -31.15 1.60 -33.61
CA VAL A 63 -32.61 1.56 -33.72
C VAL A 63 -33.00 0.16 -34.17
N VAL A 64 -33.60 -0.59 -33.25
CA VAL A 64 -33.99 -1.99 -33.41
C VAL A 64 -35.47 -2.06 -33.76
N GLU A 65 -35.82 -2.80 -34.81
CA GLU A 65 -37.19 -3.08 -35.24
C GLU A 65 -37.49 -4.57 -35.11
N ASN A 66 -38.64 -4.92 -34.52
CA ASN A 66 -39.12 -6.30 -34.51
C ASN A 66 -39.75 -6.67 -35.86
N VAL A 67 -39.14 -7.61 -36.57
CA VAL A 67 -39.64 -8.12 -37.87
C VAL A 67 -40.45 -9.41 -37.76
N ASP A 68 -40.49 -10.03 -36.58
CA ASP A 68 -41.28 -11.22 -36.33
C ASP A 68 -42.76 -10.88 -36.08
N SER A 69 -43.61 -11.88 -36.30
CA SER A 69 -45.04 -11.88 -36.01
C SER A 69 -45.36 -11.86 -34.51
N LYS A 70 -44.41 -12.30 -33.66
CA LYS A 70 -44.55 -12.36 -32.20
C LYS A 70 -43.79 -11.23 -31.53
N SER A 71 -44.22 -10.86 -30.33
CA SER A 71 -43.45 -9.94 -29.48
C SER A 71 -42.17 -10.62 -28.99
N GLN A 72 -41.07 -9.87 -28.95
CA GLN A 72 -39.74 -10.39 -28.64
C GLN A 72 -39.11 -9.62 -27.47
N THR A 73 -38.33 -10.31 -26.63
CA THR A 73 -37.76 -9.75 -25.38
C THR A 73 -36.25 -9.69 -25.36
N ASP A 74 -35.56 -10.60 -26.05
CA ASP A 74 -34.13 -10.80 -25.85
C ASP A 74 -33.32 -10.39 -27.08
N TYR A 75 -32.39 -9.45 -26.90
CA TYR A 75 -31.51 -8.95 -27.96
C TYR A 75 -30.06 -9.38 -27.71
N TYR A 76 -29.40 -9.93 -28.74
CA TYR A 76 -28.07 -10.53 -28.60
C TYR A 76 -26.98 -9.63 -29.19
N VAL A 77 -25.92 -9.37 -28.41
CA VAL A 77 -24.75 -8.58 -28.84
C VAL A 77 -23.52 -9.49 -28.92
N PRO A 78 -22.96 -9.73 -30.13
CA PRO A 78 -21.82 -10.64 -30.30
C PRO A 78 -20.48 -9.97 -30.01
N PHE A 79 -19.56 -10.73 -29.43
CA PHE A 79 -18.14 -10.40 -29.34
C PHE A 79 -17.29 -11.65 -29.62
N PRO A 80 -16.10 -11.49 -30.24
CA PRO A 80 -15.13 -12.57 -30.32
C PRO A 80 -14.72 -13.04 -28.92
N ASP A 81 -14.49 -14.34 -28.76
CA ASP A 81 -14.09 -14.97 -27.49
C ASP A 81 -12.86 -14.28 -26.86
N GLU A 82 -11.86 -13.97 -27.67
CA GLU A 82 -10.61 -13.30 -27.25
C GLU A 82 -10.83 -11.90 -26.64
N VAL A 83 -11.90 -11.22 -27.04
CA VAL A 83 -12.18 -9.83 -26.63
C VAL A 83 -13.20 -9.80 -25.49
N PHE A 84 -14.04 -10.82 -25.34
CA PHE A 84 -15.20 -10.81 -24.44
C PHE A 84 -14.80 -10.50 -22.98
N GLU A 85 -13.76 -11.18 -22.47
CA GLU A 85 -13.27 -10.96 -21.09
C GLU A 85 -12.65 -9.57 -20.89
N LEU A 86 -12.22 -8.89 -21.97
CA LEU A 86 -11.65 -7.55 -21.94
C LEU A 86 -12.73 -6.46 -22.01
N VAL A 87 -14.00 -6.83 -22.20
CA VAL A 87 -15.12 -5.88 -22.24
C VAL A 87 -15.48 -5.47 -20.83
N GLY A 88 -15.24 -4.20 -20.52
CA GLY A 88 -15.54 -3.61 -19.22
C GLY A 88 -16.75 -2.67 -19.23
N GLY A 89 -17.52 -2.69 -18.15
CA GLY A 89 -18.65 -1.75 -17.94
C GLY A 89 -19.68 -1.79 -19.05
N PHE A 90 -20.04 -3.01 -19.53
CA PHE A 90 -21.07 -3.21 -20.54
C PHE A 90 -22.45 -2.85 -19.99
N GLU A 91 -23.11 -1.91 -20.66
CA GLU A 91 -24.38 -1.35 -20.22
C GLU A 91 -25.28 -1.03 -21.41
N VAL A 92 -26.58 -1.28 -21.25
CA VAL A 92 -27.60 -0.96 -22.25
C VAL A 92 -28.73 -0.16 -21.62
N ARG A 93 -29.14 0.92 -22.27
CA ARG A 93 -30.26 1.79 -21.85
C ARG A 93 -31.16 2.12 -23.04
N ASP A 94 -32.41 2.51 -22.75
CA ASP A 94 -33.23 3.21 -23.74
C ASP A 94 -32.70 4.64 -23.90
N LYS A 95 -32.26 4.98 -25.11
CA LYS A 95 -31.76 6.32 -25.42
C LYS A 95 -32.84 7.40 -25.29
N LYS A 96 -34.11 7.06 -25.52
CA LYS A 96 -35.23 8.00 -25.45
C LYS A 96 -35.74 8.20 -24.02
N ALA A 97 -35.46 7.26 -23.12
CA ALA A 97 -35.94 7.25 -21.75
C ALA A 97 -34.83 6.79 -20.77
N PRO A 98 -33.69 7.52 -20.68
CA PRO A 98 -32.55 7.13 -19.85
C PRO A 98 -32.87 7.08 -18.33
N GLU A 99 -33.94 7.76 -17.91
CA GLU A 99 -34.45 7.76 -16.54
C GLU A 99 -35.05 6.41 -16.10
N LYS A 100 -35.41 5.53 -17.05
CA LYS A 100 -35.92 4.18 -16.75
C LYS A 100 -34.83 3.22 -16.27
N GLY A 101 -33.57 3.66 -16.25
CA GLY A 101 -32.43 2.85 -15.81
C GLY A 101 -31.82 2.00 -16.92
N ARG A 102 -30.92 1.09 -16.53
CA ARG A 102 -30.31 0.12 -17.43
C ARG A 102 -31.17 -1.12 -17.60
N PHE A 103 -30.97 -1.81 -18.71
CA PHE A 103 -31.58 -3.11 -18.97
C PHE A 103 -30.80 -4.21 -18.25
N GLU A 104 -31.47 -5.30 -17.91
CA GLU A 104 -30.80 -6.50 -17.40
C GLU A 104 -30.02 -7.15 -18.54
N VAL A 105 -28.78 -7.53 -18.24
CA VAL A 105 -27.85 -8.14 -19.19
C VAL A 105 -27.23 -9.36 -18.55
N ASP A 106 -27.28 -10.47 -19.27
CA ASP A 106 -26.60 -11.71 -18.92
C ASP A 106 -25.47 -12.00 -19.91
N ALA A 107 -24.36 -12.53 -19.40
CA ALA A 107 -23.23 -13.02 -20.19
C ALA A 107 -23.42 -14.51 -20.51
N THR A 108 -23.10 -14.94 -21.73
CA THR A 108 -23.18 -16.35 -22.13
C THR A 108 -21.83 -17.04 -22.01
N GLU A 109 -21.83 -18.37 -21.99
CA GLU A 109 -20.60 -19.13 -22.25
C GLU A 109 -20.21 -19.07 -23.74
N ALA A 110 -18.99 -19.52 -24.05
CA ALA A 110 -18.48 -19.54 -25.41
C ALA A 110 -19.22 -20.55 -26.29
N VAL A 111 -19.80 -20.07 -27.39
CA VAL A 111 -20.47 -20.94 -28.36
C VAL A 111 -19.42 -21.53 -29.31
N SER A 112 -19.04 -22.80 -29.07
CA SER A 112 -17.92 -23.47 -29.74
C SER A 112 -17.99 -23.48 -31.27
N SER A 113 -19.18 -23.40 -31.86
CA SER A 113 -19.38 -23.43 -33.31
C SER A 113 -19.11 -22.10 -34.02
N SER A 114 -19.16 -20.97 -33.32
CA SER A 114 -19.03 -19.63 -33.92
C SER A 114 -17.79 -18.86 -33.46
N GLY A 115 -17.14 -19.28 -32.36
CA GLY A 115 -16.04 -18.53 -31.75
C GLY A 115 -16.46 -17.19 -31.14
N ASN A 116 -17.77 -16.96 -31.01
CA ASN A 116 -18.34 -15.76 -30.42
C ASN A 116 -18.98 -16.08 -29.07
N GLN A 117 -18.89 -15.11 -28.17
CA GLN A 117 -19.70 -15.03 -26.95
C GLN A 117 -20.74 -13.90 -27.11
N TYR A 118 -21.83 -13.97 -26.35
CA TYR A 118 -22.93 -13.02 -26.44
C TYR A 118 -23.22 -12.36 -25.09
N PHE A 119 -23.59 -11.08 -25.14
CA PHE A 119 -24.38 -10.46 -24.08
C PHE A 119 -25.86 -10.49 -24.49
N VAL A 120 -26.70 -11.07 -23.63
CA VAL A 120 -28.15 -11.13 -23.81
C VAL A 120 -28.76 -9.95 -23.08
N VAL A 121 -29.40 -9.07 -23.83
CA VAL A 121 -30.06 -7.88 -23.31
C VAL A 121 -31.56 -8.17 -23.18
N HIS A 122 -32.08 -8.12 -21.96
CA HIS A 122 -33.50 -8.32 -21.69
C HIS A 122 -34.24 -6.99 -21.76
N LEU A 123 -35.16 -6.88 -22.71
CA LEU A 123 -36.05 -5.73 -22.83
C LEU A 123 -37.07 -5.74 -21.68
N PRO A 124 -37.23 -4.63 -20.92
CA PRO A 124 -38.19 -4.57 -19.81
C PRO A 124 -39.64 -4.80 -20.24
N GLU A 125 -39.98 -4.38 -21.46
CA GLU A 125 -41.28 -4.60 -22.09
C GLU A 125 -41.07 -5.33 -23.43
N PRO A 126 -41.81 -6.42 -23.71
CA PRO A 126 -41.70 -7.12 -24.99
C PRO A 126 -41.99 -6.21 -26.18
N LEU A 127 -41.08 -6.18 -27.14
CA LEU A 127 -41.21 -5.32 -28.32
C LEU A 127 -42.27 -5.89 -29.26
N ALA A 128 -43.38 -5.18 -29.46
CA ALA A 128 -44.46 -5.60 -30.34
C ALA A 128 -44.02 -5.72 -31.81
N PRO A 129 -44.69 -6.54 -32.64
CA PRO A 129 -44.39 -6.64 -34.06
C PRO A 129 -44.37 -5.28 -34.76
N LYS A 130 -43.36 -5.02 -35.59
CA LYS A 130 -43.13 -3.75 -36.34
C LYS A 130 -42.88 -2.51 -35.48
N SER A 131 -42.82 -2.65 -34.15
CA SER A 131 -42.44 -1.54 -33.27
C SER A 131 -40.93 -1.39 -33.19
N GLN A 132 -40.48 -0.20 -32.79
CA GLN A 132 -39.07 0.16 -32.75
C GLN A 132 -38.64 0.68 -31.38
N ILE A 133 -37.44 0.28 -30.95
CA ILE A 133 -36.77 0.78 -29.75
C ILE A 133 -35.37 1.31 -30.11
N THR A 134 -34.88 2.31 -29.37
CA THR A 134 -33.53 2.86 -29.59
C THR A 134 -32.62 2.49 -28.43
N LEU A 135 -31.76 1.50 -28.64
CA LEU A 135 -30.81 1.06 -27.63
C LEU A 135 -29.54 1.91 -27.67
N GLY A 136 -29.15 2.44 -26.51
CA GLY A 136 -27.82 3.00 -26.26
C GLY A 136 -26.96 1.97 -25.54
N ILE A 137 -26.08 1.32 -26.27
CA ILE A 137 -25.13 0.32 -25.76
C ILE A 137 -23.81 1.03 -25.51
N SER A 138 -23.25 0.89 -24.31
CA SER A 138 -21.98 1.51 -23.93
C SER A 138 -21.08 0.48 -23.24
N TYR A 139 -19.83 0.39 -23.67
CA TYR A 139 -18.84 -0.50 -23.07
C TYR A 139 -17.42 0.03 -23.31
N SER A 140 -16.48 -0.43 -22.51
CA SER A 140 -15.04 -0.16 -22.67
C SER A 140 -14.34 -1.44 -23.11
N VAL A 141 -13.29 -1.35 -23.91
CA VAL A 141 -12.46 -2.51 -24.28
C VAL A 141 -11.05 -2.27 -23.75
N LEU A 142 -10.70 -3.01 -22.70
CA LEU A 142 -9.39 -2.92 -22.05
C LEU A 142 -8.32 -3.57 -22.92
N SER A 143 -7.06 -3.14 -22.73
CA SER A 143 -5.87 -3.72 -23.39
C SER A 143 -5.96 -3.89 -24.93
N SER A 144 -6.85 -3.15 -25.60
CA SER A 144 -7.06 -3.21 -27.06
C SER A 144 -6.15 -2.28 -27.87
N LEU A 145 -5.46 -1.36 -27.19
CA LEU A 145 -4.54 -0.41 -27.81
C LEU A 145 -3.12 -0.95 -27.80
N SER A 146 -2.45 -0.91 -28.95
CA SER A 146 -1.07 -1.40 -29.09
C SER A 146 -0.11 -0.28 -29.51
N PRO A 147 1.04 -0.10 -28.84
CA PRO A 147 2.02 0.91 -29.22
C PRO A 147 2.70 0.58 -30.56
N LEU A 148 2.76 1.57 -31.45
CA LEU A 148 3.41 1.44 -32.76
C LEU A 148 4.16 2.75 -33.12
N PRO A 149 5.50 2.79 -33.04
CA PRO A 149 6.41 1.69 -32.75
C PRO A 149 6.35 1.21 -31.30
N ALA A 150 6.69 -0.06 -31.08
CA ALA A 150 6.73 -0.66 -29.74
C ALA A 150 7.79 -0.02 -28.83
N THR A 151 8.85 0.54 -29.41
CA THR A 151 9.94 1.22 -28.69
C THR A 151 10.13 2.65 -29.18
N ILE A 152 10.30 3.60 -28.26
CA ILE A 152 10.53 5.03 -28.55
C ILE A 152 11.65 5.59 -27.66
N GLY A 153 12.30 6.68 -28.07
CA GLY A 153 13.19 7.43 -27.20
C GLY A 153 12.43 8.16 -26.07
N GLN A 154 13.14 8.59 -25.03
CA GLN A 154 12.53 9.18 -23.84
C GLN A 154 11.78 10.50 -24.09
N ALA A 155 12.20 11.26 -25.10
CA ALA A 155 11.60 12.53 -25.50
C ALA A 155 10.72 12.43 -26.75
N ASP A 156 10.58 11.23 -27.32
CA ASP A 156 9.84 11.02 -28.56
C ASP A 156 8.34 11.00 -28.30
N LYS A 157 7.57 11.33 -29.35
CA LYS A 157 6.11 11.20 -29.32
C LYS A 157 5.72 9.72 -29.37
N GLN A 158 4.83 9.32 -28.46
CA GLN A 158 4.20 8.01 -28.50
C GLN A 158 3.00 8.00 -29.47
N TYR A 159 2.87 6.90 -30.22
CA TYR A 159 1.74 6.62 -31.10
C TYR A 159 1.12 5.27 -30.73
N LEU A 160 -0.21 5.19 -30.74
CA LEU A 160 -0.96 3.96 -30.51
C LEU A 160 -1.68 3.57 -31.79
N SER A 161 -1.84 2.26 -31.96
CA SER A 161 -2.62 1.64 -33.01
C SER A 161 -3.88 1.01 -32.43
N TYR A 162 -4.99 1.17 -33.17
CA TYR A 162 -6.27 0.53 -32.86
C TYR A 162 -6.83 -0.09 -34.13
N SER A 163 -7.23 -1.36 -34.02
CA SER A 163 -7.79 -2.15 -35.11
C SER A 163 -9.25 -2.46 -34.81
N PHE A 164 -10.12 -2.25 -35.79
CA PHE A 164 -11.55 -2.49 -35.68
C PHE A 164 -12.14 -2.78 -37.07
N SER A 165 -13.34 -3.33 -37.13
CA SER A 165 -14.06 -3.50 -38.41
C SER A 165 -14.89 -2.26 -38.77
N ALA A 166 -14.87 -1.84 -40.05
CA ALA A 166 -15.74 -0.80 -40.58
C ALA A 166 -17.22 -1.18 -40.42
N TYR A 167 -17.54 -2.45 -40.62
CA TYR A 167 -18.83 -3.05 -40.27
C TYR A 167 -18.89 -3.32 -38.76
N THR A 168 -19.98 -2.88 -38.13
CA THR A 168 -20.17 -3.17 -36.70
C THR A 168 -20.54 -4.64 -36.52
N PRO A 169 -19.82 -5.40 -35.68
CA PRO A 169 -20.19 -6.78 -35.38
C PRO A 169 -21.59 -6.78 -34.74
N SER A 170 -22.54 -7.40 -35.42
CA SER A 170 -23.95 -7.47 -34.98
C SER A 170 -24.54 -8.82 -35.37
N ALA A 171 -25.43 -9.33 -34.53
CA ALA A 171 -26.12 -10.61 -34.75
C ALA A 171 -27.28 -10.51 -35.77
N TYR A 172 -27.64 -9.28 -36.16
CA TYR A 172 -28.82 -8.96 -36.97
C TYR A 172 -28.43 -8.10 -38.16
N THR A 173 -29.21 -8.21 -39.24
CA THR A 173 -29.00 -7.38 -40.43
C THR A 173 -29.17 -5.90 -40.11
N THR A 174 -28.18 -5.10 -40.50
CA THR A 174 -28.18 -3.65 -40.31
C THR A 174 -28.38 -2.95 -41.65
N VAL A 175 -29.35 -2.04 -41.75
CA VAL A 175 -29.66 -1.33 -43.01
C VAL A 175 -28.69 -0.19 -43.23
N THR A 176 -28.54 0.69 -42.25
CA THR A 176 -27.62 1.83 -42.33
C THR A 176 -26.70 1.83 -41.13
N GLN A 177 -25.40 2.04 -41.36
CA GLN A 177 -24.43 2.15 -40.29
C GLN A 177 -23.43 3.28 -40.52
N LYS A 178 -22.96 3.87 -39.43
CA LYS A 178 -21.96 4.94 -39.43
C LYS A 178 -21.05 4.81 -38.23
N THR A 179 -19.74 4.93 -38.44
CA THR A 179 -18.74 4.85 -37.37
C THR A 179 -18.02 6.19 -37.21
N LYS A 180 -17.95 6.70 -35.99
CA LYS A 180 -17.25 7.95 -35.65
C LYS A 180 -16.10 7.65 -34.70
N LEU A 181 -14.88 8.00 -35.08
CA LEU A 181 -13.69 7.93 -34.23
C LEU A 181 -13.37 9.30 -33.67
N LYS A 182 -13.09 9.39 -32.38
CA LYS A 182 -12.60 10.61 -31.72
C LYS A 182 -11.20 10.38 -31.17
N PHE A 183 -10.25 11.20 -31.64
CA PHE A 183 -8.83 11.14 -31.25
C PHE A 183 -8.48 12.22 -30.22
N PRO A 184 -7.41 12.03 -29.42
CA PRO A 184 -6.91 13.03 -28.48
C PRO A 184 -6.27 14.24 -29.17
N SER A 185 -5.76 14.09 -30.39
CA SER A 185 -5.12 15.14 -31.18
C SER A 185 -5.45 14.97 -32.67
N THR A 186 -5.08 15.96 -33.49
CA THR A 186 -5.23 15.91 -34.95
C THR A 186 -4.08 15.15 -35.65
N ASP A 187 -3.07 14.71 -34.91
CA ASP A 187 -1.89 14.00 -35.44
C ASP A 187 -2.21 12.51 -35.58
N VAL A 188 -2.73 12.14 -36.76
CA VAL A 188 -3.11 10.77 -37.14
C VAL A 188 -2.35 10.40 -38.42
N PRO A 189 -1.11 9.89 -38.30
CA PRO A 189 -0.25 9.63 -39.44
C PRO A 189 -0.78 8.53 -40.38
N ASP A 190 -1.30 7.42 -39.84
CA ASP A 190 -1.79 6.29 -40.64
C ASP A 190 -3.25 5.97 -40.32
N TYR A 191 -4.04 5.69 -41.34
CA TYR A 191 -5.43 5.29 -41.25
C TYR A 191 -5.82 4.54 -42.53
N THR A 192 -6.68 3.54 -42.43
CA THR A 192 -7.19 2.81 -43.60
C THR A 192 -8.27 3.62 -44.31
N SER A 193 -8.13 3.85 -45.61
CA SER A 193 -9.20 4.38 -46.47
C SER A 193 -10.02 3.22 -47.02
N THR A 194 -11.35 3.31 -46.96
CA THR A 194 -12.25 2.24 -47.44
C THR A 194 -12.58 2.44 -48.91
N GLU A 195 -12.14 1.51 -49.77
CA GLU A 195 -12.43 1.54 -51.21
C GLU A 195 -13.74 0.81 -51.54
N GLY A 196 -14.57 1.39 -52.40
CA GLY A 196 -15.78 0.75 -52.93
C GLY A 196 -17.00 0.71 -52.00
N LEU A 197 -16.87 1.16 -50.74
CA LEU A 197 -17.97 1.15 -49.76
C LEU A 197 -18.88 2.39 -49.81
N LYS A 198 -18.34 3.52 -50.28
CA LYS A 198 -19.05 4.80 -50.38
C LYS A 198 -18.50 5.60 -51.55
N SER A 199 -19.36 6.38 -52.21
CA SER A 199 -18.94 7.38 -53.19
C SER A 199 -18.41 8.63 -52.48
N GLY A 200 -17.09 8.85 -52.49
CA GLY A 200 -16.44 10.02 -51.90
C GLY A 200 -15.21 9.68 -51.05
N SER A 201 -14.71 10.65 -50.28
CA SER A 201 -13.65 10.40 -49.32
C SER A 201 -14.18 9.65 -48.10
N ASP A 202 -13.48 8.59 -47.71
CA ASP A 202 -13.82 7.78 -46.56
C ASP A 202 -12.52 7.30 -45.89
N PRO A 203 -12.16 7.81 -44.70
CA PRO A 203 -12.99 8.58 -43.77
C PRO A 203 -13.16 10.06 -44.10
N GLU A 204 -14.34 10.62 -43.78
CA GLU A 204 -14.56 12.06 -43.70
C GLU A 204 -13.84 12.63 -42.47
N ARG A 205 -12.94 13.59 -42.69
CA ARG A 205 -12.09 14.18 -41.65
C ARG A 205 -12.66 15.50 -41.19
N LYS A 206 -12.89 15.63 -39.87
CA LYS A 206 -13.27 16.89 -39.23
C LYS A 206 -12.43 17.10 -37.97
N GLY A 207 -11.29 17.78 -38.11
CA GLY A 207 -10.35 17.99 -37.02
C GLY A 207 -9.86 16.65 -36.44
N ALA A 208 -10.06 16.44 -35.14
CA ALA A 208 -9.70 15.20 -34.43
C ALA A 208 -10.79 14.11 -34.51
N THR A 209 -11.83 14.28 -35.33
CA THR A 209 -12.90 13.29 -35.51
C THR A 209 -12.91 12.76 -36.93
N TYR A 210 -12.81 11.44 -37.08
CA TYR A 210 -12.86 10.75 -38.37
C TYR A 210 -14.16 9.97 -38.46
N THR A 211 -14.83 10.05 -39.60
CA THR A 211 -16.15 9.45 -39.79
C THR A 211 -16.12 8.49 -40.96
N TYR A 212 -16.41 7.23 -40.69
CA TYR A 212 -16.58 6.17 -41.67
C TYR A 212 -18.05 5.98 -42.03
N GLY A 213 -18.35 5.90 -43.33
CA GLY A 213 -19.71 5.81 -43.84
C GLY A 213 -20.42 7.17 -43.95
N PRO A 214 -21.76 7.21 -43.97
CA PRO A 214 -22.69 6.11 -43.76
C PRO A 214 -22.62 5.05 -44.87
N TYR A 215 -22.76 3.78 -44.49
CA TYR A 215 -22.83 2.64 -45.42
C TYR A 215 -24.26 2.12 -45.50
N ASP A 216 -24.70 1.79 -46.71
CA ASP A 216 -25.91 0.98 -46.93
C ASP A 216 -25.51 -0.50 -46.89
N THR A 217 -25.91 -1.17 -45.81
CA THR A 217 -25.51 -2.54 -45.48
C THR A 217 -26.68 -3.52 -45.50
N ALA A 218 -27.81 -3.14 -46.08
CA ALA A 218 -29.01 -3.97 -46.11
C ALA A 218 -28.80 -5.37 -46.73
N LYS A 219 -27.79 -5.51 -47.62
CA LYS A 219 -27.43 -6.77 -48.30
C LYS A 219 -26.19 -7.46 -47.71
N VAL A 220 -25.55 -6.86 -46.70
CA VAL A 220 -24.36 -7.41 -46.05
C VAL A 220 -24.80 -8.42 -44.99
N ALA A 221 -24.19 -9.61 -44.99
CA ALA A 221 -24.50 -10.64 -44.02
C ALA A 221 -24.05 -10.22 -42.61
N PRO A 222 -24.82 -10.52 -41.55
CA PRO A 222 -24.39 -10.31 -40.16
C PRO A 222 -23.05 -11.00 -39.90
N GLY A 223 -22.15 -10.33 -39.18
CA GLY A 223 -20.80 -10.84 -38.89
C GLY A 223 -19.76 -10.66 -40.01
N THR A 224 -20.11 -10.00 -41.12
CA THR A 224 -19.10 -9.63 -42.14
C THR A 224 -18.15 -8.59 -41.57
N GLU A 225 -16.84 -8.82 -41.69
CA GLU A 225 -15.82 -7.88 -41.22
C GLU A 225 -15.12 -7.18 -42.38
N TYR A 226 -14.78 -5.90 -42.18
CA TYR A 226 -13.90 -5.14 -43.07
C TYR A 226 -12.82 -4.48 -42.20
N PRO A 227 -11.59 -5.01 -42.14
CA PRO A 227 -10.59 -4.56 -41.20
C PRO A 227 -10.14 -3.13 -41.50
N VAL A 228 -10.16 -2.29 -40.48
CA VAL A 228 -9.69 -0.90 -40.46
C VAL A 228 -8.71 -0.74 -39.32
N SER A 229 -7.60 -0.08 -39.60
CA SER A 229 -6.59 0.26 -38.60
C SER A 229 -6.31 1.75 -38.60
N VAL A 230 -6.05 2.30 -37.43
CA VAL A 230 -5.66 3.70 -37.27
C VAL A 230 -4.45 3.80 -36.34
N ARG A 231 -3.48 4.63 -36.70
CA ARG A 231 -2.35 5.01 -35.86
C ARG A 231 -2.42 6.50 -35.55
N TYR A 232 -2.46 6.83 -34.27
CA TYR A 232 -2.66 8.20 -33.79
C TYR A 232 -1.71 8.54 -32.65
N GLN A 233 -1.42 9.84 -32.49
CA GLN A 233 -0.56 10.31 -31.41
C GLN A 233 -1.26 10.18 -30.05
N PHE A 234 -0.60 9.52 -29.10
CA PHE A 234 -1.05 9.44 -27.70
C PHE A 234 0.16 9.60 -26.78
N THR A 235 0.63 10.85 -26.60
CA THR A 235 1.78 11.18 -25.74
C THR A 235 1.36 11.37 -24.28
N LYS A 236 0.67 10.37 -23.74
CA LYS A 236 0.23 10.23 -22.34
C LYS A 236 0.51 8.79 -21.89
N PRO A 237 0.64 8.49 -20.58
CA PRO A 237 0.84 7.12 -20.12
C PRO A 237 -0.39 6.26 -20.36
N VAL A 238 -0.18 4.97 -20.62
CA VAL A 238 -1.25 3.98 -20.77
C VAL A 238 -1.30 3.17 -19.48
N ILE A 239 -2.00 3.71 -18.48
CA ILE A 239 -2.00 3.16 -17.12
C ILE A 239 -2.92 1.94 -17.06
N THR A 240 -2.34 0.79 -16.72
CA THR A 240 -3.07 -0.47 -16.51
C THR A 240 -2.77 -1.00 -15.12
N VAL A 241 -3.80 -1.34 -14.36
CA VAL A 241 -3.68 -1.95 -13.04
C VAL A 241 -4.10 -3.41 -13.16
N ASN A 242 -3.15 -4.32 -12.97
CA ASN A 242 -3.39 -5.76 -13.03
C ASN A 242 -4.39 -6.20 -11.95
N LEU A 243 -4.16 -5.72 -10.74
CA LEU A 243 -4.95 -6.04 -9.56
C LEU A 243 -5.09 -4.78 -8.72
N LEU A 244 -6.32 -4.49 -8.34
CA LEU A 244 -6.65 -3.54 -7.29
C LEU A 244 -7.30 -4.31 -6.15
N GLU A 245 -6.64 -4.34 -5.00
CA GLU A 245 -7.27 -4.79 -3.76
C GLU A 245 -7.66 -3.57 -2.94
N ARG A 246 -8.94 -3.47 -2.56
CA ARG A 246 -9.47 -2.39 -1.72
C ARG A 246 -10.12 -2.97 -0.47
N ASP A 247 -9.55 -2.67 0.68
CA ASP A 247 -10.02 -3.11 1.98
C ASP A 247 -10.70 -1.96 2.70
N LEU A 248 -11.95 -2.18 3.10
CA LEU A 248 -12.80 -1.24 3.84
C LEU A 248 -13.08 -1.84 5.21
N GLU A 249 -12.34 -1.43 6.23
CA GLU A 249 -12.51 -1.90 7.60
C GLU A 249 -13.42 -0.96 8.39
N VAL A 250 -14.56 -1.49 8.83
CA VAL A 250 -15.56 -0.74 9.62
C VAL A 250 -15.32 -0.97 11.12
N SER A 251 -15.05 0.10 11.86
CA SER A 251 -14.84 0.03 13.30
C SER A 251 -15.88 0.85 14.08
N HIS A 252 -16.80 0.16 14.75
CA HIS A 252 -17.75 0.81 15.67
C HIS A 252 -17.10 1.34 16.95
N TRP A 253 -15.93 0.81 17.32
CA TRP A 253 -15.18 1.21 18.51
C TRP A 253 -14.45 2.53 18.29
N GLY A 254 -13.71 2.64 17.18
CA GLY A 254 -12.98 3.84 16.81
C GLY A 254 -13.84 4.89 16.12
N GLY A 255 -15.06 4.53 15.69
CA GLY A 255 -15.92 5.42 14.90
C GLY A 255 -15.29 5.79 13.56
N ASN A 256 -14.40 4.95 13.01
CA ASN A 256 -13.68 5.19 11.77
C ASN A 256 -13.94 4.09 10.73
N LEU A 257 -13.88 4.50 9.46
CA LEU A 257 -13.79 3.64 8.29
C LEU A 257 -12.34 3.72 7.79
N ALA A 258 -11.58 2.65 7.99
CA ALA A 258 -10.21 2.58 7.48
C ALA A 258 -10.24 2.01 6.06
N THR A 259 -9.68 2.74 5.11
CA THR A 259 -9.55 2.31 3.72
C THR A 259 -8.08 2.03 3.42
N GLU A 260 -7.80 0.88 2.84
CA GLU A 260 -6.48 0.53 2.32
C GLU A 260 -6.63 0.01 0.89
N GLU A 261 -5.84 0.54 -0.04
CA GLU A 261 -5.81 0.09 -1.41
C GLU A 261 -4.39 -0.34 -1.81
N ARG A 262 -4.31 -1.45 -2.55
CA ARG A 262 -3.07 -2.01 -3.08
C ARG A 262 -3.17 -2.07 -4.59
N TYR A 263 -2.20 -1.47 -5.24
CA TYR A 263 -2.12 -1.33 -6.70
C TYR A 263 -0.95 -2.12 -7.23
N TRP A 264 -1.21 -2.98 -8.22
CA TRP A 264 -0.20 -3.55 -9.11
C TRP A 264 -0.28 -2.83 -10.45
N LEU A 265 0.40 -1.68 -10.54
CA LEU A 265 0.30 -0.78 -11.69
C LEU A 265 1.42 -1.06 -12.70
N ARG A 266 1.07 -1.03 -13.99
CA ARG A 266 2.01 -1.06 -15.12
C ARG A 266 1.65 -0.01 -16.16
N ASN A 267 2.62 0.37 -16.98
CA ASN A 267 2.39 1.25 -18.12
C ASN A 267 2.49 0.45 -19.42
N ASN A 268 1.38 0.31 -20.14
CA ASN A 268 1.28 -0.44 -21.40
C ASN A 268 1.68 0.38 -22.64
N GLY A 269 2.28 1.57 -22.45
CA GLY A 269 2.79 2.41 -23.53
C GLY A 269 4.04 1.85 -24.22
N SER A 270 4.59 2.60 -25.18
CA SER A 270 5.83 2.23 -25.87
C SER A 270 7.00 2.14 -24.89
N GLN A 271 7.80 1.09 -25.01
CA GLN A 271 9.00 0.89 -24.20
C GLN A 271 10.12 1.86 -24.62
N LEU A 272 11.13 2.03 -23.76
CA LEU A 272 12.28 2.86 -24.10
C LEU A 272 13.23 2.12 -25.04
N SER A 273 13.57 2.74 -26.17
CA SER A 273 14.54 2.21 -27.15
C SER A 273 15.97 2.22 -26.63
N LYS A 274 16.30 3.17 -25.76
CA LYS A 274 17.60 3.33 -25.09
C LYS A 274 17.41 3.23 -23.57
N GLN A 275 18.52 3.08 -22.86
CA GLN A 275 18.49 3.18 -21.40
C GLN A 275 17.96 4.54 -20.94
N PHE A 276 17.35 4.54 -19.76
CA PHE A 276 16.81 5.75 -19.14
C PHE A 276 17.92 6.78 -18.89
N SER A 277 17.66 8.03 -19.28
CA SER A 277 18.56 9.16 -19.09
C SER A 277 17.97 10.14 -18.08
N ARG A 278 18.62 10.25 -16.92
CA ARG A 278 18.21 11.20 -15.86
C ARG A 278 18.34 12.65 -16.32
N VAL A 279 19.31 12.95 -17.19
CA VAL A 279 19.53 14.30 -17.74
C VAL A 279 18.34 14.69 -18.62
N ASP A 280 17.98 13.83 -19.57
CA ASP A 280 16.83 14.07 -20.45
C ASP A 280 15.54 14.16 -19.64
N TRP A 281 15.40 13.34 -18.59
CA TRP A 281 14.23 13.37 -17.72
C TRP A 281 14.09 14.70 -16.99
N THR A 282 15.20 15.20 -16.47
CA THR A 282 15.26 16.48 -15.78
C THR A 282 14.92 17.62 -16.73
N PHE A 283 15.41 17.57 -17.96
CA PHE A 283 15.10 18.55 -19.00
C PHE A 283 13.62 18.54 -19.42
N THR A 284 13.06 17.36 -19.74
CA THR A 284 11.63 17.17 -20.04
C THR A 284 10.74 17.69 -18.91
N ASN A 285 11.12 17.40 -17.65
CA ASN A 285 10.38 17.88 -16.49
C ASN A 285 10.42 19.39 -16.32
N TYR A 286 11.60 20.00 -16.51
CA TYR A 286 11.81 21.44 -16.44
C TYR A 286 10.95 22.18 -17.47
N GLN A 287 10.92 21.66 -18.71
CA GLN A 287 10.09 22.20 -19.79
C GLN A 287 8.59 21.90 -19.63
N LYS A 288 8.21 21.03 -18.68
CA LYS A 288 6.85 20.47 -18.57
C LYS A 288 6.35 19.87 -19.89
N ALA A 289 7.27 19.29 -20.66
CA ALA A 289 6.93 18.67 -21.93
C ALA A 289 6.02 17.42 -21.70
N PRO A 290 5.11 17.11 -22.64
CA PRO A 290 4.32 15.89 -22.60
C PRO A 290 5.21 14.65 -22.55
N THR A 291 4.78 13.61 -21.83
CA THR A 291 5.55 12.37 -21.69
C THR A 291 4.60 11.18 -21.60
N SER A 292 5.03 10.03 -22.11
CA SER A 292 4.35 8.75 -21.95
C SER A 292 4.59 8.11 -20.58
N ALA A 293 5.40 8.71 -19.70
CA ALA A 293 5.66 8.19 -18.36
C ALA A 293 4.66 8.71 -17.32
N VAL A 294 4.33 7.87 -16.34
CA VAL A 294 3.59 8.31 -15.15
C VAL A 294 4.53 9.11 -14.25
N ARG A 295 4.24 10.40 -14.09
CA ARG A 295 4.99 11.34 -13.23
C ARG A 295 4.43 11.42 -11.81
N GLU A 296 3.11 11.45 -11.75
CA GLU A 296 2.36 11.78 -10.56
C GLU A 296 0.98 11.15 -10.71
N LEU A 297 0.45 10.62 -9.62
CA LEU A 297 -0.90 10.10 -9.51
C LEU A 297 -1.67 11.01 -8.57
N VAL A 298 -2.74 11.62 -9.07
CA VAL A 298 -3.56 12.54 -8.28
C VAL A 298 -4.77 11.78 -7.76
N TYR A 299 -4.92 11.73 -6.45
CA TYR A 299 -5.95 10.95 -5.77
C TYR A 299 -6.93 11.88 -5.03
N PRO A 300 -8.14 12.10 -5.58
CA PRO A 300 -9.18 12.84 -4.87
C PRO A 300 -9.81 11.97 -3.77
N LEU A 301 -9.50 12.29 -2.53
CA LEU A 301 -10.07 11.65 -1.34
C LEU A 301 -11.37 12.35 -0.94
N GLN A 302 -12.25 11.60 -0.26
CA GLN A 302 -13.48 12.16 0.30
C GLN A 302 -13.16 13.27 1.33
N PRO A 303 -14.04 14.28 1.48
CA PRO A 303 -13.88 15.31 2.50
C PRO A 303 -13.77 14.71 3.90
N GLY A 304 -12.91 15.28 4.75
CA GLY A 304 -12.69 14.76 6.11
C GLY A 304 -11.82 13.50 6.20
N SER A 305 -11.14 13.10 5.12
CA SER A 305 -10.11 12.05 5.19
C SER A 305 -8.93 12.48 6.06
N VAL A 306 -8.39 11.58 6.86
CA VAL A 306 -7.26 11.81 7.76
C VAL A 306 -6.24 10.67 7.69
N ASP A 307 -5.03 10.93 8.16
CA ASP A 307 -3.92 9.98 8.22
C ASP A 307 -3.62 9.20 6.93
N PRO A 308 -3.51 9.87 5.76
CA PRO A 308 -3.10 9.16 4.55
C PRO A 308 -1.64 8.71 4.64
N TYR A 309 -1.37 7.49 4.20
CA TYR A 309 -0.01 6.98 4.04
C TYR A 309 0.21 6.41 2.64
N PHE A 310 1.46 6.43 2.20
CA PHE A 310 1.88 5.93 0.89
C PHE A 310 3.16 5.11 1.04
N ILE A 311 3.05 3.82 0.77
CA ILE A 311 4.05 2.80 1.07
C ILE A 311 4.25 1.95 -0.17
N ASP A 312 5.48 1.54 -0.46
CA ASP A 312 5.79 0.49 -1.41
C ASP A 312 6.27 -0.78 -0.69
N ASP A 313 6.58 -1.83 -1.43
CA ASP A 313 6.99 -3.12 -0.86
C ASP A 313 8.27 -3.03 0.01
N ILE A 314 9.09 -1.98 -0.19
CA ILE A 314 10.35 -1.76 0.54
C ILE A 314 10.24 -0.67 1.62
N GLY A 315 9.07 -0.07 1.81
CA GLY A 315 8.77 0.85 2.91
C GLY A 315 8.13 2.17 2.49
N ASN A 316 8.24 3.17 3.36
CA ASN A 316 7.55 4.44 3.17
C ASN A 316 8.11 5.24 1.99
N VAL A 317 7.22 5.83 1.19
CA VAL A 317 7.58 6.73 0.08
C VAL A 317 7.21 8.16 0.47
N SER A 318 8.22 8.98 0.78
CA SER A 318 8.01 10.34 1.28
C SER A 318 7.57 11.36 0.22
N THR A 319 7.61 11.00 -1.06
CA THR A 319 7.25 11.86 -2.19
C THR A 319 5.73 11.89 -2.42
N SER A 320 4.98 12.22 -1.38
CA SER A 320 3.53 12.43 -1.41
C SER A 320 3.18 13.80 -0.85
N ARG A 321 2.10 14.42 -1.35
CA ARG A 321 1.58 15.69 -0.84
C ARG A 321 0.09 15.57 -0.61
N TYR A 322 -0.30 15.59 0.67
CA TYR A 322 -1.70 15.63 1.06
C TYR A 322 -2.19 17.06 1.28
N ARG A 323 -3.34 17.38 0.71
CA ARG A 323 -4.09 18.63 0.94
C ARG A 323 -5.45 18.26 1.52
N PRO A 324 -5.63 18.34 2.84
CA PRO A 324 -6.92 18.05 3.46
C PRO A 324 -7.96 19.07 3.02
N SER A 325 -9.21 18.64 3.03
CA SER A 325 -10.36 19.47 2.69
C SER A 325 -11.49 19.16 3.66
N ILE A 326 -12.10 20.20 4.22
CA ILE A 326 -13.24 20.12 5.14
C ILE A 326 -14.43 20.78 4.44
N GLY A 327 -15.55 20.07 4.32
CA GLY A 327 -16.77 20.57 3.67
C GLY A 327 -17.09 19.87 2.35
N LYS A 328 -17.47 20.63 1.32
CA LYS A 328 -17.98 20.08 0.04
C LYS A 328 -16.89 19.72 -0.97
N ASN A 329 -15.66 20.18 -0.77
CA ASN A 329 -14.57 19.97 -1.71
C ASN A 329 -13.80 18.70 -1.35
N ASN A 330 -13.42 17.90 -2.34
CA ASN A 330 -12.59 16.71 -2.12
C ASN A 330 -11.22 17.10 -1.55
N ALA A 331 -10.67 16.23 -0.70
CA ALA A 331 -9.27 16.32 -0.31
C ALA A 331 -8.40 15.80 -1.47
N ASN A 332 -7.16 16.29 -1.59
CA ASN A 332 -6.29 15.91 -2.71
C ASN A 332 -4.99 15.28 -2.20
N LEU A 333 -4.73 14.05 -2.61
CA LEU A 333 -3.49 13.33 -2.32
C LEU A 333 -2.70 13.16 -3.62
N GLU A 334 -1.61 13.91 -3.74
CA GLU A 334 -0.67 13.83 -4.86
C GLU A 334 0.42 12.80 -4.52
N LEU A 335 0.56 11.76 -5.34
CA LEU A 335 1.51 10.67 -5.13
C LEU A 335 2.55 10.68 -6.25
N LYS A 336 3.83 10.71 -5.89
CA LYS A 336 4.93 10.57 -6.86
C LYS A 336 5.65 9.26 -6.60
N PRO A 337 5.57 8.29 -7.52
CA PRO A 337 6.38 7.06 -7.46
C PRO A 337 7.87 7.36 -7.33
N ARG A 338 8.66 6.40 -6.81
CA ARG A 338 10.12 6.56 -6.65
C ARG A 338 10.86 6.82 -7.95
N TYR A 339 10.34 6.30 -9.05
CA TYR A 339 10.86 6.44 -10.40
C TYR A 339 9.71 6.69 -11.39
N PRO A 340 9.95 7.41 -12.49
CA PRO A 340 8.93 7.58 -13.53
C PRO A 340 8.61 6.25 -14.19
N ILE A 341 7.31 5.97 -14.38
CA ILE A 341 6.89 4.66 -14.90
C ILE A 341 6.72 4.77 -16.42
N PHE A 342 7.78 4.46 -17.16
CA PHE A 342 7.77 4.37 -18.63
C PHE A 342 7.09 3.09 -19.12
N GLY A 343 6.82 3.00 -20.43
CA GLY A 343 6.22 1.81 -21.03
C GLY A 343 7.01 0.54 -20.71
N GLY A 344 6.29 -0.50 -20.30
CA GLY A 344 6.84 -1.78 -19.82
C GLY A 344 7.30 -1.80 -18.37
N TRP A 345 7.27 -0.68 -17.64
CA TRP A 345 7.66 -0.65 -16.23
C TRP A 345 6.47 -0.88 -15.31
N ASN A 346 6.75 -1.55 -14.18
CA ASN A 346 5.77 -1.88 -13.15
C ASN A 346 6.06 -1.08 -11.87
N TYR A 347 5.02 -0.78 -11.11
CA TYR A 347 5.11 -0.15 -9.81
C TYR A 347 3.99 -0.64 -8.91
N SER A 348 4.36 -1.38 -7.86
CA SER A 348 3.43 -1.86 -6.85
C SER A 348 3.47 -0.95 -5.64
N PHE A 349 2.31 -0.53 -5.16
CA PHE A 349 2.24 0.35 -4.00
C PHE A 349 0.93 0.18 -3.23
N LYS A 350 0.97 0.61 -1.98
CA LYS A 350 -0.15 0.64 -1.06
C LYS A 350 -0.41 2.08 -0.62
N ILE A 351 -1.68 2.44 -0.57
CA ILE A 351 -2.16 3.65 0.06
C ILE A 351 -3.24 3.30 1.08
N GLY A 352 -3.37 4.11 2.11
CA GLY A 352 -4.50 4.00 3.00
C GLY A 352 -4.75 5.29 3.75
N TRP A 353 -5.97 5.46 4.24
CA TRP A 353 -6.43 6.63 4.96
C TRP A 353 -7.63 6.26 5.82
N ASN A 354 -7.99 7.16 6.73
CA ASN A 354 -9.14 7.00 7.61
C ASN A 354 -10.22 8.04 7.28
N ASN A 355 -11.47 7.63 7.39
CA ASN A 355 -12.63 8.52 7.36
C ASN A 355 -13.48 8.36 8.63
N GLU A 356 -14.24 9.39 8.97
CA GLU A 356 -15.23 9.31 10.05
C GLU A 356 -16.40 8.42 9.63
N LEU A 357 -16.71 7.39 10.44
CA LEU A 357 -17.73 6.40 10.12
C LEU A 357 -19.15 7.00 10.02
N SER A 358 -19.41 8.08 10.75
CA SER A 358 -20.71 8.78 10.78
C SER A 358 -21.11 9.35 9.40
N SER A 359 -20.16 9.53 8.48
CA SER A 359 -20.40 10.00 7.12
C SER A 359 -20.88 8.90 6.17
N PHE A 360 -20.53 7.64 6.45
CA PHE A 360 -20.78 6.49 5.57
C PHE A 360 -21.82 5.52 6.14
N LEU A 361 -21.92 5.42 7.46
CA LEU A 361 -22.80 4.48 8.16
C LEU A 361 -24.04 5.20 8.72
N ARG A 362 -25.22 4.65 8.43
CA ARG A 362 -26.51 5.09 8.99
C ARG A 362 -27.19 3.91 9.69
N ARG A 363 -27.95 4.22 10.75
CA ARG A 363 -28.85 3.25 11.36
C ARG A 363 -30.19 3.30 10.65
N ALA A 364 -30.75 2.14 10.28
CA ALA A 364 -32.06 2.07 9.66
C ALA A 364 -33.15 2.57 10.62
N ALA A 365 -34.14 3.31 10.11
CA ALA A 365 -35.29 3.76 10.89
C ALA A 365 -36.43 2.72 10.78
N GLY A 366 -36.75 2.03 11.89
CA GLY A 366 -37.76 0.96 11.89
C GLY A 366 -37.61 -0.03 13.06
N VAL A 367 -38.48 -1.04 13.12
CA VAL A 367 -38.80 -1.93 14.28
C VAL A 367 -37.62 -2.70 14.89
N ASP A 368 -36.50 -2.84 14.17
CA ASP A 368 -35.27 -3.45 14.70
C ASP A 368 -34.17 -2.39 14.91
N SER A 369 -33.87 -2.06 16.18
CA SER A 369 -32.90 -1.02 16.59
C SER A 369 -31.44 -1.28 16.19
N ASP A 370 -31.18 -2.40 15.52
CA ASP A 370 -29.86 -3.03 15.37
C ASP A 370 -29.45 -3.22 13.89
N SER A 371 -30.15 -2.58 12.96
CA SER A 371 -29.85 -2.63 11.52
C SER A 371 -29.06 -1.41 11.05
N TYR A 372 -27.99 -1.65 10.30
CA TYR A 372 -27.05 -0.64 9.81
C TYR A 372 -26.93 -0.69 8.29
N VAL A 373 -26.76 0.49 7.70
CA VAL A 373 -26.61 0.69 6.26
C VAL A 373 -25.32 1.47 6.01
N LEU A 374 -24.37 0.86 5.31
CA LEU A 374 -23.09 1.43 4.93
C LEU A 374 -23.13 1.80 3.44
N LYS A 375 -22.88 3.06 3.11
CA LYS A 375 -22.79 3.56 1.73
C LYS A 375 -21.34 3.93 1.43
N VAL A 376 -20.68 3.24 0.51
CA VAL A 376 -19.26 3.47 0.16
C VAL A 376 -19.03 3.37 -1.35
N PRO A 377 -18.06 4.11 -1.92
CA PRO A 377 -17.70 3.98 -3.33
C PRO A 377 -17.06 2.60 -3.61
N LEU A 378 -17.37 2.02 -4.78
CA LEU A 378 -16.77 0.74 -5.21
C LEU A 378 -15.26 0.90 -5.43
N ILE A 379 -14.88 1.88 -6.25
CA ILE A 379 -13.50 2.30 -6.46
C ILE A 379 -13.41 3.80 -6.20
N GLU A 380 -12.32 4.26 -5.60
CA GLU A 380 -11.99 5.68 -5.59
C GLU A 380 -10.89 5.95 -6.61
N GLY A 381 -9.75 5.27 -6.53
CA GLY A 381 -8.72 5.33 -7.57
C GLY A 381 -8.03 6.71 -7.74
N PRO A 382 -6.93 6.79 -8.51
CA PRO A 382 -6.41 8.06 -9.00
C PRO A 382 -7.33 8.65 -10.08
N LYS A 383 -7.39 9.98 -10.18
CA LYS A 383 -8.11 10.71 -11.24
C LYS A 383 -7.11 11.24 -12.26
N MET A 384 -6.95 10.51 -13.35
CA MET A 384 -6.00 10.81 -14.43
C MET A 384 -6.75 11.20 -15.71
N ALA A 385 -6.26 12.19 -16.44
CA ALA A 385 -6.93 12.67 -17.65
C ALA A 385 -6.80 11.67 -18.83
N GLU A 386 -5.79 10.82 -18.77
CA GLU A 386 -5.53 9.70 -19.66
C GLU A 386 -6.40 8.47 -19.35
N GLY A 387 -7.08 8.41 -18.21
CA GLY A 387 -7.84 7.23 -17.77
C GLY A 387 -6.97 6.11 -17.19
N ILE A 388 -7.63 5.20 -16.46
CA ILE A 388 -7.00 4.04 -15.82
C ILE A 388 -7.84 2.81 -16.13
N GLN A 389 -7.15 1.71 -16.43
CA GLN A 389 -7.75 0.40 -16.65
C GLN A 389 -7.49 -0.48 -15.43
N TYR A 390 -8.47 -1.26 -15.01
CA TYR A 390 -8.35 -2.25 -13.94
C TYR A 390 -8.73 -3.62 -14.51
N GLU A 391 -7.77 -4.53 -14.60
CA GLU A 391 -8.03 -5.88 -15.11
C GLU A 391 -8.83 -6.71 -14.10
N ARG A 392 -8.45 -6.63 -12.83
CA ARG A 392 -9.17 -7.27 -11.72
C ARG A 392 -9.28 -6.36 -10.51
N VAL A 393 -10.47 -6.23 -9.95
CA VAL A 393 -10.77 -5.44 -8.75
C VAL A 393 -11.38 -6.34 -7.69
N VAL A 394 -10.76 -6.36 -6.51
CA VAL A 394 -11.20 -7.12 -5.34
C VAL A 394 -11.50 -6.13 -4.22
N VAL A 395 -12.77 -5.93 -3.91
CA VAL A 395 -13.22 -5.05 -2.82
C VAL A 395 -13.65 -5.89 -1.63
N ARG A 396 -12.98 -5.73 -0.49
CA ARG A 396 -13.27 -6.43 0.76
C ARG A 396 -13.86 -5.45 1.77
N VAL A 397 -15.10 -5.66 2.16
CA VAL A 397 -15.74 -4.92 3.24
C VAL A 397 -15.67 -5.76 4.52
N VAL A 398 -14.79 -5.36 5.43
CA VAL A 398 -14.56 -6.03 6.72
C VAL A 398 -15.49 -5.40 7.76
N LEU A 399 -16.57 -6.10 8.08
CA LEU A 399 -17.56 -5.67 9.05
C LEU A 399 -17.15 -6.06 10.49
N PRO A 400 -17.70 -5.40 11.52
CA PRO A 400 -17.44 -5.79 12.90
C PRO A 400 -17.84 -7.24 13.21
N GLU A 401 -17.18 -7.83 14.19
CA GLU A 401 -17.49 -9.16 14.73
C GLU A 401 -18.97 -9.24 15.18
N GLY A 402 -19.68 -10.30 14.81
CA GLY A 402 -21.11 -10.47 15.12
C GLY A 402 -22.09 -9.85 14.10
N SER A 403 -21.58 -9.26 13.02
CA SER A 403 -22.42 -8.78 11.91
C SER A 403 -22.99 -9.95 11.11
N HIS A 404 -24.32 -9.97 10.92
CA HIS A 404 -25.05 -11.00 10.19
C HIS A 404 -26.07 -10.39 9.22
N ASN A 405 -26.73 -11.23 8.42
CA ASN A 405 -27.68 -10.80 7.38
C ASN A 405 -27.09 -9.73 6.43
N VAL A 406 -25.87 -9.96 5.95
CA VAL A 406 -25.18 -9.02 5.06
C VAL A 406 -25.80 -9.10 3.67
N ARG A 407 -26.26 -7.95 3.16
CA ARG A 407 -26.73 -7.79 1.78
C ARG A 407 -26.04 -6.59 1.15
N PHE A 408 -25.84 -6.64 -0.17
CA PHE A 408 -25.28 -5.54 -0.92
C PHE A 408 -26.17 -5.21 -2.11
N GLU A 409 -26.24 -3.92 -2.44
CA GLU A 409 -26.94 -3.39 -3.59
C GLU A 409 -26.07 -2.32 -4.24
N THR A 410 -25.98 -2.32 -5.57
CA THR A 410 -25.31 -1.27 -6.32
C THR A 410 -26.30 -0.13 -6.57
N LEU A 411 -25.95 1.10 -6.21
CA LEU A 411 -26.77 2.26 -6.53
C LEU A 411 -26.53 2.68 -7.98
N GLU A 412 -27.62 2.70 -8.73
CA GLU A 412 -27.59 3.09 -10.13
C GLU A 412 -27.82 4.60 -10.29
N GLY A 413 -27.00 5.24 -11.12
CA GLY A 413 -27.16 6.62 -11.51
C GLY A 413 -28.02 6.77 -12.77
N THR A 414 -28.51 7.99 -12.99
CA THR A 414 -29.22 8.38 -14.24
C THR A 414 -28.33 8.34 -15.48
N ASN A 415 -27.01 8.31 -15.31
CA ASN A 415 -26.03 8.17 -16.38
C ASN A 415 -25.24 6.87 -16.21
N SER A 416 -24.66 6.39 -17.32
CA SER A 416 -23.70 5.27 -17.30
C SER A 416 -22.59 5.57 -16.31
N ASN A 417 -22.46 4.73 -15.29
CA ASN A 417 -21.42 4.80 -14.29
C ASN A 417 -20.30 3.78 -14.55
N GLY A 418 -20.27 3.13 -15.72
CA GLY A 418 -19.22 2.18 -16.08
C GLY A 418 -19.21 0.90 -15.23
N LEU A 419 -20.24 0.66 -14.41
CA LEU A 419 -20.40 -0.57 -13.66
C LEU A 419 -21.01 -1.66 -14.53
N PRO A 420 -20.51 -2.89 -14.44
CA PRO A 420 -21.20 -4.02 -15.02
C PRO A 420 -22.52 -4.30 -14.27
N GLY A 421 -23.39 -5.10 -14.89
CA GLY A 421 -24.62 -5.59 -14.25
C GLY A 421 -24.34 -6.28 -12.91
N ALA A 422 -25.31 -6.29 -12.00
CA ALA A 422 -25.16 -6.97 -10.71
C ALA A 422 -24.85 -8.47 -10.86
N ASN A 423 -25.23 -9.07 -12.00
CA ASN A 423 -24.98 -10.48 -12.32
C ASN A 423 -23.52 -10.75 -12.70
N HIS A 424 -22.69 -9.73 -12.93
CA HIS A 424 -21.26 -9.88 -13.26
C HIS A 424 -20.34 -9.58 -12.07
N ILE A 425 -20.90 -9.27 -10.90
CA ILE A 425 -20.14 -9.03 -9.67
C ILE A 425 -20.17 -10.31 -8.83
N SER A 426 -19.02 -10.93 -8.63
CA SER A 426 -18.91 -12.11 -7.77
C SER A 426 -18.86 -11.70 -6.31
N ALA A 427 -19.81 -12.19 -5.51
CA ALA A 427 -19.89 -11.89 -4.08
C ALA A 427 -19.66 -13.13 -3.23
N ASN A 428 -18.73 -13.05 -2.27
CA ASN A 428 -18.40 -14.13 -1.34
C ASN A 428 -18.35 -13.61 0.10
N LEU A 429 -18.93 -14.35 1.05
CA LEU A 429 -18.79 -14.09 2.48
C LEU A 429 -17.71 -14.98 3.08
N SER A 430 -16.75 -14.35 3.73
CA SER A 430 -15.67 -15.02 4.47
C SER A 430 -15.57 -14.48 5.90
N SER A 431 -14.80 -15.17 6.75
CA SER A 431 -14.45 -14.69 8.10
C SER A 431 -12.97 -14.33 8.13
N LEU A 432 -12.65 -13.10 8.53
CA LEU A 432 -11.29 -12.60 8.68
C LEU A 432 -10.95 -12.45 10.16
N GLN A 433 -9.89 -13.10 10.63
CA GLN A 433 -9.40 -12.93 12.00
C GLN A 433 -8.34 -11.82 12.02
N THR A 434 -8.61 -10.77 12.80
CA THR A 434 -7.70 -9.66 13.04
C THR A 434 -7.38 -9.55 14.53
N TYR A 435 -6.67 -8.49 14.94
CA TYR A 435 -6.38 -8.22 16.33
C TYR A 435 -7.65 -8.14 17.19
N MET A 436 -7.63 -8.83 18.34
CA MET A 436 -8.70 -8.86 19.34
C MET A 436 -10.05 -9.40 18.83
N ASP A 437 -10.04 -10.25 17.81
CA ASP A 437 -11.24 -10.96 17.35
C ASP A 437 -11.31 -12.36 17.98
N THR A 438 -12.50 -12.79 18.42
CA THR A 438 -12.71 -14.13 18.99
C THR A 438 -13.35 -15.11 18.00
N LEU A 439 -14.40 -14.67 17.31
CA LEU A 439 -15.15 -15.41 16.28
C LEU A 439 -14.67 -15.08 14.86
N GLY A 440 -13.95 -13.98 14.71
CA GLY A 440 -13.59 -13.40 13.41
C GLY A 440 -14.64 -12.43 12.88
N ARG A 441 -14.20 -11.56 11.97
CA ARG A 441 -15.00 -10.50 11.37
C ARG A 441 -15.63 -10.97 10.06
N THR A 442 -16.93 -10.72 9.92
CA THR A 442 -17.65 -11.01 8.67
C THR A 442 -17.11 -10.10 7.56
N THR A 443 -16.55 -10.70 6.52
CA THR A 443 -15.96 -10.00 5.39
C THR A 443 -16.73 -10.33 4.12
N LEU A 444 -17.24 -9.29 3.45
CA LEU A 444 -17.85 -9.43 2.14
C LEU A 444 -16.81 -9.07 1.08
N THR A 445 -16.49 -10.03 0.22
CA THR A 445 -15.58 -9.86 -0.90
C THR A 445 -16.40 -9.73 -2.18
N LEU A 446 -16.21 -8.63 -2.89
CA LEU A 446 -16.75 -8.39 -4.22
C LEU A 446 -15.60 -8.44 -5.22
N GLU A 447 -15.69 -9.32 -6.22
CA GLU A 447 -14.74 -9.43 -7.30
C GLU A 447 -15.40 -8.99 -8.61
N VAL A 448 -14.70 -8.10 -9.33
CA VAL A 448 -15.13 -7.57 -10.62
C VAL A 448 -13.92 -7.56 -11.55
N ASP A 449 -14.09 -8.17 -12.70
CA ASP A 449 -13.09 -8.16 -13.77
C ASP A 449 -13.42 -7.04 -14.78
N SER A 450 -12.38 -6.54 -15.45
CA SER A 450 -12.46 -5.55 -16.53
C SER A 450 -13.25 -4.28 -16.15
N LEU A 451 -12.65 -3.42 -15.34
CA LEU A 451 -13.21 -2.14 -14.92
C LEU A 451 -12.36 -0.96 -15.41
N THR A 452 -12.97 0.22 -15.52
CA THR A 452 -12.25 1.46 -15.87
C THR A 452 -12.48 2.55 -14.82
N ASP A 453 -11.76 3.67 -14.94
CA ASP A 453 -11.92 4.84 -14.08
C ASP A 453 -13.33 5.47 -14.11
N GLU A 454 -14.17 5.11 -15.07
CA GLU A 454 -15.58 5.54 -15.12
C GLU A 454 -16.42 4.98 -13.95
N ALA A 455 -16.01 3.83 -13.41
CA ALA A 455 -16.65 3.22 -12.24
C ALA A 455 -16.41 3.94 -10.92
N ARG A 456 -15.67 5.05 -10.90
CA ARG A 456 -15.40 5.83 -9.68
C ARG A 456 -16.66 6.38 -9.03
N ASP A 457 -17.63 6.81 -9.82
CA ASP A 457 -18.86 7.41 -9.29
C ASP A 457 -19.85 6.35 -8.78
N ALA A 458 -19.51 5.06 -8.98
CA ALA A 458 -20.27 3.94 -8.47
C ALA A 458 -20.27 3.89 -6.95
N THR A 459 -21.45 3.75 -6.36
CA THR A 459 -21.60 3.55 -4.93
C THR A 459 -22.29 2.23 -4.66
N ILE A 460 -21.82 1.52 -3.62
CA ILE A 460 -22.43 0.30 -3.12
C ILE A 460 -23.02 0.59 -1.76
N VAL A 461 -24.22 0.07 -1.54
CA VAL A 461 -24.91 0.11 -0.27
C VAL A 461 -24.92 -1.29 0.31
N PHE A 462 -24.42 -1.41 1.52
CA PHE A 462 -24.45 -2.63 2.29
C PHE A 462 -25.45 -2.47 3.42
N SER A 463 -26.30 -3.47 3.61
CA SER A 463 -27.13 -3.58 4.80
C SER A 463 -26.68 -4.76 5.63
N THR A 464 -26.63 -4.56 6.95
CA THR A 464 -26.25 -5.60 7.89
C THR A 464 -27.00 -5.41 9.20
N SER A 465 -27.33 -6.52 9.85
CA SER A 465 -27.86 -6.53 11.20
C SER A 465 -26.71 -6.80 12.15
N HIS A 466 -26.56 -5.93 13.14
CA HIS A 466 -25.56 -6.07 14.19
C HIS A 466 -26.25 -6.05 15.55
N ARG A 467 -26.54 -7.24 16.05
CA ARG A 467 -27.26 -7.41 17.31
C ARG A 467 -26.36 -7.03 18.47
N ARG A 468 -26.75 -6.03 19.27
CA ARG A 468 -26.14 -5.87 20.60
C ARG A 468 -26.70 -6.99 21.48
N PRO A 469 -25.89 -7.91 22.03
CA PRO A 469 -26.39 -8.84 23.02
C PRO A 469 -26.98 -8.03 24.19
N GLY A 470 -28.25 -8.30 24.49
CA GLY A 470 -29.02 -7.57 25.51
C GLY A 470 -28.29 -7.50 26.85
N ASN A 471 -28.38 -6.33 27.48
CA ASN A 471 -27.79 -5.97 28.78
C ASN A 471 -26.26 -6.07 28.94
N LEU A 472 -25.51 -6.53 27.94
CA LEU A 472 -24.05 -6.37 27.90
C LEU A 472 -23.69 -5.26 26.91
N HIS A 473 -23.36 -4.10 27.45
CA HIS A 473 -22.73 -3.04 26.67
C HIS A 473 -21.50 -3.66 25.93
N PHE A 474 -21.53 -3.62 24.59
CA PHE A 474 -20.44 -4.06 23.70
C PHE A 474 -19.04 -3.41 23.94
N PRO A 475 -18.83 -2.33 24.72
CA PRO A 475 -17.49 -1.95 25.15
C PRO A 475 -16.81 -3.01 26.02
N ARG A 476 -17.43 -4.16 26.31
CA ARG A 476 -16.89 -5.14 27.26
C ARG A 476 -16.33 -6.44 26.67
N TYR A 477 -16.65 -6.90 25.46
CA TYR A 477 -16.14 -8.22 25.00
C TYR A 477 -14.62 -8.27 24.79
N ARG A 478 -14.05 -7.31 24.05
CA ARG A 478 -12.59 -7.22 23.85
C ARG A 478 -11.80 -7.00 25.15
N PRO A 479 -12.18 -6.02 26.02
CA PRO A 479 -11.50 -5.89 27.29
C PRO A 479 -11.86 -7.01 28.27
N GLN A 480 -12.95 -7.78 28.12
CA GLN A 480 -13.20 -8.98 28.92
C GLN A 480 -12.31 -10.14 28.50
N ALA A 481 -12.05 -10.36 27.21
CA ALA A 481 -11.08 -11.37 26.78
C ALA A 481 -9.67 -11.02 27.27
N LEU A 482 -9.25 -9.76 27.11
CA LEU A 482 -7.96 -9.29 27.61
C LEU A 482 -7.91 -9.27 29.14
N SER A 483 -9.00 -8.88 29.81
CA SER A 483 -9.14 -8.91 31.27
C SER A 483 -9.14 -10.35 31.79
N LEU A 484 -9.76 -11.30 31.10
CA LEU A 484 -9.73 -12.71 31.45
C LEU A 484 -8.32 -13.26 31.30
N ILE A 485 -7.61 -12.95 30.20
CA ILE A 485 -6.20 -13.33 30.01
C ILE A 485 -5.35 -12.72 31.14
N THR A 486 -5.53 -11.44 31.43
CA THR A 486 -4.79 -10.72 32.47
C THR A 486 -5.12 -11.27 33.86
N PHE A 487 -6.38 -11.57 34.12
CA PHE A 487 -6.88 -12.16 35.37
C PHE A 487 -6.32 -13.57 35.56
N VAL A 488 -6.32 -14.39 34.52
CA VAL A 488 -5.69 -15.72 34.52
C VAL A 488 -4.19 -15.60 34.82
N LEU A 489 -3.49 -14.66 34.17
CA LEU A 489 -2.07 -14.40 34.43
C LEU A 489 -1.82 -13.95 35.89
N ILE A 490 -2.67 -13.07 36.43
CA ILE A 490 -2.59 -12.62 37.83
C ILE A 490 -2.90 -13.76 38.81
N CYS A 491 -3.90 -14.60 38.53
CA CYS A 491 -4.22 -15.78 39.34
C CYS A 491 -3.08 -16.82 39.31
N CYS A 492 -2.45 -17.04 38.15
CA CYS A 492 -1.26 -17.88 38.03
C CYS A 492 -0.06 -17.30 38.78
N ALA A 493 0.11 -15.96 38.81
CA ALA A 493 1.19 -15.30 39.51
C ALA A 493 1.00 -15.21 41.04
N SER A 494 -0.24 -15.16 41.52
CA SER A 494 -0.59 -14.99 42.95
C SER A 494 -0.73 -16.29 43.73
N SER A 495 -0.69 -17.45 43.07
CA SER A 495 -0.78 -18.76 43.72
C SER A 495 0.13 -19.79 43.03
N PRO A 496 1.39 -19.96 43.45
CA PRO A 496 2.26 -21.01 42.92
C PRO A 496 1.70 -22.43 43.14
N SER A 497 0.78 -22.60 44.10
CA SER A 497 0.06 -23.86 44.35
C SER A 497 -1.01 -24.19 43.30
N LEU A 498 -1.51 -23.21 42.53
CA LEU A 498 -2.45 -23.45 41.42
C LEU A 498 -1.75 -24.03 40.17
N ILE A 499 -0.42 -23.87 40.08
CA ILE A 499 0.39 -24.47 39.00
C ILE A 499 0.38 -26.00 39.10
N ILE A 500 0.23 -26.54 40.31
CA ILE A 500 0.23 -27.99 40.55
C ILE A 500 -1.13 -28.62 40.17
N LEU A 501 -2.25 -27.93 40.40
CA LEU A 501 -3.59 -28.37 39.99
C LEU A 501 -3.90 -28.14 38.49
N ALA A 502 -3.20 -27.20 37.85
CA ALA A 502 -3.33 -26.95 36.41
C ALA A 502 -2.56 -27.96 35.53
N SER A 503 -1.72 -28.82 36.12
CA SER A 503 -0.93 -29.83 35.39
C SER A 503 -1.75 -31.04 34.90
N THR A 504 -3.01 -31.18 35.33
CA THR A 504 -3.86 -32.34 35.00
C THR A 504 -5.10 -32.02 34.16
N SER A 505 -5.22 -30.82 33.59
CA SER A 505 -6.37 -30.41 32.79
C SER A 505 -5.99 -30.04 31.36
N GLN A 506 -6.71 -30.60 30.38
CA GLN A 506 -6.63 -30.32 28.93
C GLN A 506 -6.67 -28.82 28.55
N PHE A 507 -7.03 -27.93 29.49
CA PHE A 507 -7.01 -26.47 29.33
C PHE A 507 -5.62 -25.88 29.03
N MET A 508 -4.54 -26.46 29.57
CA MET A 508 -3.17 -25.96 29.32
C MET A 508 -2.69 -26.26 27.90
N VAL A 509 -3.20 -27.32 27.25
CA VAL A 509 -2.83 -27.65 25.86
C VAL A 509 -3.38 -26.60 24.89
N SER A 510 -4.57 -26.07 25.14
CA SER A 510 -5.16 -24.98 24.36
C SER A 510 -4.52 -23.63 24.66
N LEU A 511 -4.14 -23.35 25.91
CA LEU A 511 -3.47 -22.09 26.26
C LEU A 511 -2.03 -22.02 25.70
N VAL A 512 -1.32 -23.15 25.67
CA VAL A 512 -0.01 -23.27 25.00
C VAL A 512 -0.15 -23.17 23.48
N HIS A 513 -1.24 -23.66 22.87
CA HIS A 513 -1.52 -23.42 21.46
C HIS A 513 -1.82 -21.94 21.15
N VAL A 514 -2.51 -21.23 22.03
CA VAL A 514 -2.80 -19.79 21.88
C VAL A 514 -1.56 -18.93 22.10
N LEU A 515 -0.69 -19.27 23.04
CA LEU A 515 0.62 -18.61 23.21
C LEU A 515 1.61 -18.95 22.07
N ALA A 516 1.53 -20.15 21.50
CA ALA A 516 2.30 -20.53 20.31
C ALA A 516 1.81 -19.80 19.04
N MET A 517 0.52 -19.48 18.94
CA MET A 517 -0.04 -18.67 17.84
C MET A 517 0.32 -17.17 17.93
N LEU A 518 0.83 -16.70 19.07
CA LEU A 518 1.36 -15.35 19.25
C LEU A 518 2.87 -15.25 18.93
N GLN A 519 3.51 -16.33 18.49
CA GLN A 519 4.83 -16.24 17.88
C GLN A 519 4.73 -15.85 16.41
N ILE A 520 5.45 -14.76 16.11
CA ILE A 520 5.73 -14.24 14.78
C ILE A 520 6.12 -15.39 13.84
N LYS A 521 5.33 -15.53 12.77
CA LYS A 521 5.60 -16.40 11.62
C LYS A 521 7.01 -16.09 11.09
N PRO A 522 7.99 -17.01 11.11
CA PRO A 522 9.21 -16.82 10.34
C PRO A 522 8.84 -16.79 8.84
N LYS A 523 9.36 -15.77 8.15
CA LYS A 523 9.23 -15.59 6.70
C LYS A 523 9.79 -16.84 6.01
N GLY A 524 8.95 -17.50 5.21
CA GLY A 524 9.29 -18.71 4.48
C GLY A 524 10.39 -18.47 3.45
N ASP A 525 11.22 -19.50 3.28
CA ASP A 525 12.22 -19.63 2.23
C ASP A 525 11.58 -19.41 0.84
N GLY A 526 11.98 -18.33 0.20
CA GLY A 526 11.77 -18.08 -1.22
C GLY A 526 13.13 -17.92 -1.87
N ARG A 527 13.60 -18.97 -2.55
CA ARG A 527 14.73 -18.89 -3.49
C ARG A 527 14.45 -17.79 -4.52
N ALA A 528 15.39 -16.88 -4.69
CA ALA A 528 15.51 -16.03 -5.87
C ALA A 528 16.81 -16.39 -6.64
N PRO A 529 16.82 -16.30 -7.98
CA PRO A 529 17.88 -16.80 -8.86
C PRO A 529 19.15 -15.93 -8.82
N PRO A 530 20.29 -16.41 -9.37
CA PRO A 530 21.59 -15.77 -9.14
C PRO A 530 21.77 -14.52 -10.00
N ALA A 531 22.44 -13.51 -9.47
CA ALA A 531 22.87 -12.34 -10.22
C ALA A 531 24.39 -12.24 -10.24
N VAL A 532 24.91 -12.57 -11.43
CA VAL A 532 26.09 -12.08 -12.16
C VAL A 532 27.08 -11.14 -11.43
N ASP A 533 28.33 -11.60 -11.36
CA ASP A 533 29.53 -10.86 -11.00
C ASP A 533 29.84 -9.70 -11.98
N HIS A 534 30.21 -8.54 -11.42
CA HIS A 534 31.15 -7.62 -12.05
C HIS A 534 32.10 -7.05 -11.00
N SER A 535 33.22 -7.73 -10.82
CA SER A 535 34.38 -7.24 -10.09
C SER A 535 35.21 -6.30 -10.98
N THR A 536 35.61 -5.15 -10.44
CA THR A 536 36.92 -4.55 -10.72
C THR A 536 37.47 -3.90 -9.44
N THR A 537 38.40 -4.63 -8.80
CA THR A 537 39.75 -4.19 -8.36
C THR A 537 39.85 -2.85 -7.62
N THR A 538 40.35 -2.76 -6.39
CA THR A 538 41.71 -3.16 -5.94
C THR A 538 41.83 -3.32 -4.41
N SER A 539 42.38 -4.47 -3.97
CA SER A 539 43.15 -4.65 -2.71
C SER A 539 44.66 -4.49 -3.03
N PRO A 540 45.67 -4.46 -2.11
CA PRO A 540 45.92 -5.45 -1.02
C PRO A 540 46.49 -4.84 0.30
N SER A 541 46.47 -5.47 1.49
CA SER A 541 47.32 -6.60 1.91
C SER A 541 46.73 -7.27 3.18
N LYS A 542 46.26 -8.52 3.10
CA LYS A 542 46.91 -9.80 3.51
C LYS A 542 47.30 -9.92 5.00
N ALA A 543 46.57 -10.79 5.72
CA ALA A 543 47.13 -12.04 6.25
C ALA A 543 46.03 -13.01 6.76
N THR A 544 45.90 -14.15 6.06
CA THR A 544 45.61 -15.53 6.53
C THR A 544 44.35 -15.85 7.34
N ASP A 545 43.45 -16.60 6.68
CA ASP A 545 42.38 -17.41 7.26
C ASP A 545 42.94 -18.74 7.82
N PRO A 546 42.47 -19.17 9.01
CA PRO A 546 42.17 -20.57 9.19
C PRO A 546 40.77 -20.77 9.82
N THR A 547 39.89 -21.43 9.05
CA THR A 547 38.91 -22.42 9.52
C THR A 547 37.92 -22.02 10.63
N SER A 548 36.70 -21.66 10.21
CA SER A 548 35.40 -21.79 10.91
C SER A 548 35.38 -21.79 12.45
N GLU A 549 35.53 -20.61 13.06
CA GLU A 549 34.85 -20.28 14.30
C GLU A 549 33.93 -19.09 14.01
N LYS A 550 32.64 -19.18 14.36
CA LYS A 550 31.72 -18.03 14.31
C LYS A 550 32.34 -16.91 15.14
N SER A 551 32.87 -15.86 14.51
CA SER A 551 33.36 -14.70 15.24
C SER A 551 32.16 -14.07 15.95
N MET A 552 32.11 -14.23 17.27
CA MET A 552 30.98 -13.78 18.07
C MET A 552 30.88 -12.22 18.13
N GLY A 553 31.71 -11.48 17.39
CA GLY A 553 31.69 -10.02 17.31
C GLY A 553 32.24 -9.30 18.55
N ALA A 554 32.19 -7.97 18.53
CA ALA A 554 32.68 -7.09 19.60
C ALA A 554 31.84 -7.24 20.90
N VAL A 555 32.44 -6.90 22.05
CA VAL A 555 31.71 -6.83 23.33
C VAL A 555 31.10 -5.45 23.48
N LEU A 556 29.77 -5.36 23.41
CA LEU A 556 29.05 -4.09 23.57
C LEU A 556 28.55 -3.91 25.00
N VAL A 557 28.85 -2.76 25.61
CA VAL A 557 28.32 -2.33 26.91
C VAL A 557 27.62 -0.99 26.78
N PHE A 558 26.31 -0.97 26.97
CA PHE A 558 25.51 0.25 27.00
C PHE A 558 25.50 0.84 28.41
N VAL A 559 25.86 2.11 28.54
CA VAL A 559 25.91 2.81 29.83
C VAL A 559 25.11 4.10 29.82
N ALA A 560 24.21 4.27 30.79
CA ALA A 560 23.55 5.54 31.08
C ALA A 560 23.79 5.93 32.53
N ARG A 561 23.96 7.23 32.76
CA ARG A 561 24.32 7.76 34.07
C ARG A 561 23.45 8.95 34.43
N ALA A 562 23.10 9.06 35.72
CA ALA A 562 22.46 10.21 36.33
C ALA A 562 23.40 10.81 37.39
N GLY A 563 23.58 12.13 37.36
CA GLY A 563 24.36 12.87 38.36
C GLY A 563 23.67 13.02 39.71
N ASN A 564 22.35 13.10 39.69
CA ASN A 564 21.51 13.18 40.87
C ASN A 564 20.11 12.63 40.55
N LEU A 565 19.23 12.59 41.54
CA LEU A 565 17.86 12.06 41.40
C LEU A 565 16.89 12.96 40.60
N ARG A 566 17.33 14.14 40.16
CA ARG A 566 16.56 15.07 39.31
C ARG A 566 17.07 15.07 37.86
N ASP A 567 18.05 14.23 37.54
CA ASP A 567 18.70 14.17 36.23
C ASP A 567 17.85 13.36 35.24
N HIS A 568 16.69 13.91 34.89
CA HIS A 568 15.73 13.39 33.91
C HIS A 568 14.98 14.56 33.26
N GLU A 569 14.32 14.31 32.12
CA GLU A 569 13.68 15.36 31.29
C GLU A 569 12.58 16.16 32.01
N TRP A 570 12.01 15.63 33.10
CA TRP A 570 10.95 16.27 33.89
C TRP A 570 11.45 16.85 35.23
N GLY A 571 12.70 17.31 35.29
CA GLY A 571 13.54 17.59 36.48
C GLY A 571 13.01 18.50 37.62
N PHE A 572 11.71 18.78 37.65
CA PHE A 572 10.99 19.43 38.75
C PHE A 572 10.66 18.48 39.92
N VAL A 573 10.63 17.16 39.71
CA VAL A 573 10.27 16.17 40.75
C VAL A 573 11.41 15.17 40.94
N PRO A 574 12.02 15.03 42.13
CA PRO A 574 13.08 14.05 42.35
C PRO A 574 12.51 12.62 42.28
N LEU A 575 13.13 11.77 41.46
CA LEU A 575 12.82 10.33 41.42
C LEU A 575 13.48 9.62 42.60
N ASN A 576 12.91 8.50 43.04
CA ASN A 576 13.64 7.61 43.96
C ASN A 576 14.74 6.82 43.20
N PRO A 577 15.76 6.24 43.87
CA PRO A 577 16.85 5.54 43.19
C PRO A 577 16.40 4.40 42.27
N LEU A 578 15.34 3.66 42.65
CA LEU A 578 14.81 2.57 41.84
C LEU A 578 14.16 3.09 40.55
N GLN A 579 13.33 4.14 40.65
CA GLN A 579 12.71 4.82 39.53
C GLN A 579 13.75 5.44 38.60
N MET A 580 14.82 6.01 39.16
CA MET A 580 15.93 6.54 38.37
C MET A 580 16.62 5.43 37.57
N HIS A 581 16.88 4.26 38.17
CA HIS A 581 17.41 3.12 37.42
C HIS A 581 16.46 2.62 36.31
N HIS A 582 15.14 2.63 36.53
CA HIS A 582 14.17 2.29 35.47
C HIS A 582 14.17 3.31 34.33
N TYR A 583 14.25 4.59 34.66
CA TYR A 583 14.39 5.67 33.67
C TYR A 583 15.67 5.51 32.85
N LEU A 584 16.82 5.30 33.49
CA LEU A 584 18.09 5.10 32.77
C LEU A 584 18.06 3.84 31.88
N ARG A 585 17.38 2.76 32.29
CA ARG A 585 17.21 1.56 31.46
C ARG A 585 16.37 1.82 30.20
N SER A 586 15.30 2.62 30.29
CA SER A 586 14.50 2.92 29.09
C SER A 586 15.30 3.74 28.07
N LEU A 587 16.17 4.64 28.54
CA LEU A 587 17.10 5.37 27.68
C LEU A 587 18.10 4.44 26.97
N LEU A 588 18.61 3.42 27.68
CA LEU A 588 19.54 2.45 27.10
C LEU A 588 18.89 1.54 26.06
N VAL A 589 17.61 1.19 26.22
CA VAL A 589 16.84 0.49 25.17
C VAL A 589 16.80 1.34 23.90
N MET A 590 16.50 2.63 24.02
CA MET A 590 16.50 3.55 22.87
C MET A 590 17.89 3.70 22.23
N ALA A 591 18.93 3.81 23.04
CA ALA A 591 20.32 3.88 22.57
C ALA A 591 20.71 2.62 21.80
N SER A 592 20.30 1.43 22.28
CA SER A 592 20.61 0.15 21.65
C SER A 592 19.94 -0.03 20.28
N LEU A 593 18.69 0.42 20.14
CA LEU A 593 17.97 0.38 18.87
C LEU A 593 18.62 1.32 17.84
N GLN A 594 18.98 2.53 18.27
CA GLN A 594 19.62 3.49 17.38
C GLN A 594 21.05 3.06 17.01
N HIS A 595 21.80 2.47 17.94
CA HIS A 595 23.14 1.95 17.68
C HIS A 595 23.12 0.85 16.61
N ARG A 596 22.19 -0.12 16.73
CA ARG A 596 21.97 -1.16 15.71
C ARG A 596 21.59 -0.60 14.35
N ARG A 597 20.83 0.50 14.32
CA ARG A 597 20.41 1.16 13.08
C ARG A 597 21.59 1.82 12.35
N VAL A 598 22.54 2.40 13.09
CA VAL A 598 23.67 3.14 12.52
C VAL A 598 24.84 2.22 12.19
N TYR A 599 25.19 1.29 13.08
CA TYR A 599 26.41 0.48 12.98
C TYR A 599 26.19 -0.94 12.44
N THR A 600 24.95 -1.31 12.07
CA THR A 600 24.56 -2.69 11.73
C THR A 600 24.90 -3.70 12.85
N ASN A 601 24.57 -4.98 12.68
CA ASN A 601 24.76 -5.97 13.76
C ASN A 601 26.25 -6.31 13.92
N LEU A 602 26.93 -5.78 14.95
CA LEU A 602 28.35 -6.02 15.27
C LEU A 602 28.63 -7.41 15.88
N GLY A 603 27.77 -8.40 15.59
CA GLY A 603 27.83 -9.79 16.06
C GLY A 603 26.56 -10.26 16.78
N ASP A 604 26.46 -11.57 17.01
CA ASP A 604 25.30 -12.21 17.67
C ASP A 604 25.39 -12.20 19.21
N ARG A 605 26.37 -11.50 19.80
CA ARG A 605 26.52 -11.41 21.26
C ARG A 605 25.41 -10.58 21.89
N PRO A 606 24.84 -11.02 23.04
CA PRO A 606 23.96 -10.17 23.83
C PRO A 606 24.75 -8.98 24.37
N HIS A 607 24.24 -7.77 24.18
CA HIS A 607 24.85 -6.57 24.71
C HIS A 607 24.61 -6.47 26.23
N LYS A 608 25.59 -5.91 26.93
CA LYS A 608 25.54 -5.64 28.37
C LYS A 608 24.95 -4.25 28.61
N ILE A 609 24.25 -4.06 29.73
CA ILE A 609 23.61 -2.79 30.09
C ILE A 609 23.96 -2.44 31.53
N GLN A 610 24.48 -1.24 31.75
CA GLN A 610 24.82 -0.71 33.07
C GLN A 610 24.21 0.67 33.28
N THR A 611 23.58 0.88 34.44
CA THR A 611 23.05 2.17 34.87
C THR A 611 23.82 2.69 36.07
N ILE A 612 24.17 3.98 36.08
CA ILE A 612 25.02 4.58 37.12
C ILE A 612 24.29 5.78 37.74
N ILE A 613 24.24 5.86 39.07
CA ILE A 613 23.80 7.07 39.78
C ILE A 613 25.01 7.57 40.57
N HIS A 614 25.70 8.56 40.05
CA HIS A 614 26.95 9.04 40.62
C HIS A 614 27.18 10.50 40.25
N PRO A 615 27.64 11.38 41.18
CA PRO A 615 27.99 12.77 40.87
C PRO A 615 29.10 12.88 39.80
N ALA A 616 29.11 13.98 39.06
CA ALA A 616 29.94 14.12 37.84
C ALA A 616 31.43 14.15 38.18
N ASN A 617 31.76 14.78 39.29
CA ASN A 617 33.14 15.10 39.66
C ASN A 617 33.63 14.21 40.81
N GLY A 618 32.92 13.12 41.10
CA GLY A 618 33.33 12.18 42.14
C GLY A 618 34.06 11.00 41.51
N LYS A 619 35.21 10.65 42.07
CA LYS A 619 35.93 9.43 41.70
C LYS A 619 35.17 8.20 42.20
N GLN A 620 34.85 7.26 41.31
CA GLN A 620 34.31 5.96 41.72
C GLN A 620 35.41 5.06 42.27
N SER A 621 35.16 4.41 43.40
CA SER A 621 36.10 3.40 43.90
C SER A 621 36.21 2.24 42.89
N LEU A 622 37.44 1.80 42.59
CA LEU A 622 37.72 0.60 41.79
C LEU A 622 37.02 -0.66 42.34
N THR A 623 36.74 -0.69 43.65
CA THR A 623 36.06 -1.81 44.31
C THR A 623 34.53 -1.78 44.18
N CYS A 624 33.96 -0.71 43.60
CA CYS A 624 32.52 -0.55 43.46
C CYS A 624 31.94 -1.58 42.49
N ARG A 625 30.65 -1.91 42.67
CA ARG A 625 29.96 -2.92 41.86
C ARG A 625 29.94 -2.55 40.36
N THR A 626 29.88 -1.26 40.04
CA THR A 626 29.91 -0.74 38.68
C THR A 626 31.25 -1.03 38.01
N ASN A 627 32.37 -0.65 38.64
CA ASN A 627 33.70 -0.90 38.09
C ASN A 627 34.00 -2.39 37.93
N LYS A 628 33.60 -3.23 38.90
CA LYS A 628 33.71 -4.69 38.76
C LYS A 628 32.96 -5.23 37.53
N TYR A 629 31.76 -4.71 37.25
CA TYR A 629 30.98 -5.12 36.07
C TYR A 629 31.65 -4.72 34.75
N LEU A 630 32.26 -3.53 34.72
CA LEU A 630 32.94 -2.99 33.54
C LEU A 630 34.26 -3.70 33.29
N SER A 631 35.04 -3.96 34.35
CA SER A 631 36.25 -4.78 34.28
C SER A 631 35.94 -6.20 33.79
N ALA A 632 34.85 -6.82 34.26
CA ALA A 632 34.43 -8.13 33.77
C ALA A 632 34.06 -8.11 32.27
N ALA A 633 33.52 -7.01 31.74
CA ALA A 633 33.28 -6.88 30.30
C ALA A 633 34.56 -6.77 29.47
N LEU A 634 35.60 -6.11 30.02
CA LEU A 634 36.92 -6.03 29.40
C LEU A 634 37.68 -7.35 29.48
N GLU A 635 37.54 -8.09 30.59
CA GLU A 635 38.08 -9.45 30.73
C GLU A 635 37.44 -10.40 29.72
N ASP A 636 36.13 -10.30 29.52
CA ASP A 636 35.44 -11.08 28.48
C ASP A 636 35.95 -10.73 27.08
N ALA A 637 36.27 -9.45 26.81
CA ALA A 637 36.85 -9.00 25.55
C ALA A 637 38.31 -9.47 25.37
N ARG A 638 39.08 -9.51 26.46
CA ARG A 638 40.44 -10.05 26.51
C ARG A 638 40.46 -11.55 26.22
N ALA A 639 39.56 -12.32 26.83
CA ALA A 639 39.51 -13.78 26.70
C ALA A 639 39.27 -14.24 25.24
N ILE A 640 38.65 -13.39 24.43
CA ILE A 640 38.21 -13.68 23.05
C ILE A 640 39.02 -12.91 22.00
N ASN A 641 39.99 -12.10 22.44
CA ASN A 641 40.78 -11.21 21.59
C ASN A 641 39.92 -10.31 20.67
N ALA A 642 38.90 -9.65 21.22
CA ALA A 642 38.00 -8.77 20.48
C ALA A 642 37.96 -7.35 21.07
N GLU A 643 37.46 -6.41 20.27
CA GLU A 643 37.22 -5.03 20.71
C GLU A 643 36.07 -4.96 21.73
N CYS A 644 36.24 -4.09 22.73
CA CYS A 644 35.19 -3.71 23.66
C CYS A 644 34.68 -2.30 23.31
N ILE A 645 33.37 -2.18 23.13
CA ILE A 645 32.72 -0.92 22.75
C ILE A 645 31.79 -0.48 23.88
N PHE A 646 32.07 0.69 24.46
CA PHE A 646 31.20 1.32 25.44
C PHE A 646 30.31 2.34 24.77
N VAL A 647 28.99 2.07 24.78
CA VAL A 647 27.99 2.95 24.20
C VAL A 647 27.36 3.80 25.29
N LEU A 648 27.68 5.09 25.34
CA LEU A 648 27.20 6.00 26.37
C LEU A 648 25.97 6.78 25.88
N TYR A 649 24.94 6.83 26.73
CA TYR A 649 23.81 7.71 26.50
C TYR A 649 24.10 9.09 27.10
N ASN A 650 24.12 10.12 26.24
CA ASN A 650 24.45 11.51 26.58
C ASN A 650 25.94 11.74 26.94
N TRP A 651 26.37 13.01 26.90
CA TRP A 651 27.79 13.36 27.09
C TRP A 651 28.31 13.06 28.49
N ASP A 652 27.42 13.04 29.48
CA ASP A 652 27.68 12.89 30.92
C ASP A 652 27.95 11.44 31.37
N GLY A 653 27.70 10.46 30.51
CA GLY A 653 27.76 9.03 30.79
C GLY A 653 29.00 8.63 31.59
N TRP A 654 30.18 8.97 31.08
CA TRP A 654 31.50 8.62 31.65
C TRP A 654 32.54 9.75 31.57
N THR A 655 32.32 10.80 30.77
CA THR A 655 33.34 11.83 30.47
C THR A 655 33.69 12.74 31.65
N THR A 656 32.96 12.64 32.77
CA THR A 656 33.10 13.55 33.92
C THR A 656 33.97 12.98 35.04
N ASP A 657 34.12 11.64 35.12
CA ASP A 657 35.04 10.94 36.03
C ASP A 657 36.27 10.45 35.24
N TYR A 658 37.12 11.41 34.86
CA TYR A 658 38.29 11.14 34.02
C TYR A 658 39.31 10.22 34.72
N ASP A 659 39.46 10.32 36.04
CA ASP A 659 40.36 9.46 36.82
C ASP A 659 40.00 7.97 36.67
N THR A 660 38.70 7.64 36.74
CA THR A 660 38.25 6.26 36.54
C THR A 660 38.47 5.78 35.10
N ILE A 661 38.31 6.65 34.08
CA ILE A 661 38.63 6.29 32.68
C ILE A 661 40.13 6.02 32.52
N ILE A 662 40.98 6.89 33.08
CA ILE A 662 42.43 6.75 33.03
C ILE A 662 42.82 5.42 33.65
N GLU A 663 42.38 5.15 34.88
CA GLU A 663 42.71 3.92 35.62
C GLU A 663 42.18 2.67 34.89
N LEU A 664 40.96 2.71 34.34
CA LEU A 664 40.38 1.59 33.60
C LEU A 664 41.14 1.29 32.30
N CYS A 665 41.63 2.33 31.60
CA CYS A 665 42.49 2.16 30.43
C CYS A 665 43.91 1.69 30.81
N GLU A 666 44.47 2.10 31.95
CA GLU A 666 45.77 1.58 32.44
C GLU A 666 45.74 0.10 32.73
N LEU A 667 44.68 -0.34 33.39
CA LEU A 667 44.52 -1.72 33.79
C LEU A 667 44.24 -2.64 32.60
N ASN A 668 43.87 -2.09 31.43
CA ASN A 668 43.45 -2.85 30.25
C ASN A 668 44.07 -2.33 28.95
N LYS A 669 45.37 -2.02 28.96
CA LYS A 669 46.12 -1.54 27.77
C LYS A 669 46.15 -2.54 26.61
N ASP A 670 45.94 -3.81 26.92
CA ASP A 670 45.98 -4.94 26.00
C ASP A 670 44.66 -5.16 25.25
N VAL A 671 43.55 -4.52 25.66
CA VAL A 671 42.24 -4.64 25.03
C VAL A 671 41.91 -3.40 24.20
N PRO A 672 41.55 -3.51 22.91
CA PRO A 672 41.04 -2.38 22.13
C PRO A 672 39.72 -1.88 22.73
N LEU A 673 39.68 -0.61 23.17
CA LEU A 673 38.52 0.01 23.80
C LEU A 673 38.07 1.26 23.05
N THR A 674 36.82 1.27 22.61
CA THR A 674 36.22 2.37 21.84
C THR A 674 34.94 2.87 22.51
N LEU A 675 34.73 4.19 22.47
CA LEU A 675 33.57 4.89 23.05
C LEU A 675 32.65 5.35 21.93
N HIS A 676 31.38 4.94 21.97
CA HIS A 676 30.32 5.44 21.10
C HIS A 676 29.35 6.28 21.95
N ILE A 677 29.18 7.56 21.63
CA ILE A 677 28.44 8.48 22.48
C ILE A 677 27.22 8.98 21.75
N TYR A 678 26.04 8.62 22.24
CA TYR A 678 24.75 9.02 21.68
C TYR A 678 24.23 10.28 22.37
N ALA A 679 24.53 11.44 21.80
CA ALA A 679 24.26 12.73 22.44
C ALA A 679 23.74 13.77 21.44
N LYS A 680 23.14 14.85 21.98
CA LYS A 680 22.67 15.96 21.15
C LYS A 680 23.85 16.77 20.62
N GLY A 681 23.88 16.98 19.31
CA GLY A 681 24.80 17.89 18.62
C GLY A 681 24.27 19.34 18.56
N HIS A 682 24.98 20.20 17.82
CA HIS A 682 24.63 21.63 17.67
C HIS A 682 23.24 21.85 17.03
N ASN A 683 22.83 21.00 16.08
CA ASN A 683 21.53 21.08 15.41
C ASN A 683 20.35 20.53 16.25
N GLN A 684 20.57 20.25 17.54
CA GLN A 684 19.62 19.60 18.45
C GLN A 684 19.20 18.16 18.08
N SER A 685 19.68 17.62 16.96
CA SER A 685 19.63 16.19 16.60
C SER A 685 20.56 15.37 17.49
N ARG A 686 20.14 14.15 17.86
CA ARG A 686 21.01 13.17 18.54
C ARG A 686 21.71 12.31 17.51
N GLU A 687 23.03 12.23 17.59
CA GLU A 687 23.89 11.47 16.68
C GLU A 687 24.92 10.68 17.50
N PHE A 688 25.62 9.74 16.86
CA PHE A 688 26.71 9.01 17.49
C PHE A 688 28.05 9.68 17.23
N TYR A 689 28.89 9.70 18.26
CA TYR A 689 30.27 10.17 18.19
C TYR A 689 31.21 9.06 18.66
N GLU A 690 32.29 8.82 17.93
CA GLU A 690 33.25 7.76 18.23
C GLU A 690 34.57 8.36 18.73
N ALA A 691 35.19 7.69 19.71
CA ALA A 691 36.58 7.94 20.07
C ALA A 691 37.25 6.69 20.63
N ASN A 692 38.56 6.59 20.40
CA ASN A 692 39.39 5.58 21.05
C ASN A 692 39.61 5.95 22.54
N ALA A 693 39.26 5.06 23.46
CA ALA A 693 39.31 5.33 24.89
C ALA A 693 40.74 5.49 25.42
N HIS A 694 41.71 4.75 24.86
CA HIS A 694 43.12 4.84 25.27
C HIS A 694 43.73 6.18 24.86
N LYS A 695 43.39 6.68 23.68
CA LYS A 695 43.79 8.04 23.25
C LYS A 695 43.16 9.11 24.13
N ALA A 696 41.88 8.96 24.47
CA ALA A 696 41.19 9.85 25.41
C ALA A 696 41.86 9.84 26.81
N ALA A 697 42.22 8.66 27.32
CA ALA A 697 42.92 8.51 28.60
C ALA A 697 44.33 9.10 28.58
N ALA A 698 45.09 8.89 27.50
CA ALA A 698 46.42 9.48 27.33
C ALA A 698 46.36 11.01 27.32
N HIS A 699 45.33 11.60 26.69
CA HIS A 699 45.08 13.04 26.72
C HIS A 699 44.81 13.55 28.14
N PHE A 700 43.99 12.85 28.93
CA PHE A 700 43.77 13.25 30.32
C PHE A 700 45.06 13.22 31.18
N ARG A 701 46.11 12.50 30.76
CA ARG A 701 47.41 12.48 31.45
C ARG A 701 48.42 13.53 31.00
N PHE A 702 48.43 13.88 29.71
CA PHE A 702 49.50 14.70 29.15
C PHE A 702 49.21 16.20 29.29
N ARG A 703 49.97 16.84 30.18
CA ARG A 703 50.28 18.28 30.16
C ARG A 703 51.44 18.51 29.18
N GLY A 704 51.18 19.14 28.02
CA GLY A 704 52.21 19.75 27.17
C GLY A 704 52.77 18.89 26.04
N SER A 705 52.91 19.54 24.87
CA SER A 705 53.29 19.03 23.53
C SER A 705 52.21 18.19 22.84
N LEU A 706 51.52 18.83 21.91
CA LEU A 706 50.34 18.35 21.21
C LEU A 706 50.64 18.23 19.70
N ASP A 707 51.76 17.57 19.35
CA ASP A 707 52.21 17.39 17.95
C ASP A 707 52.40 15.90 17.57
N GLU A 708 51.53 15.00 18.04
CA GLU A 708 51.39 13.67 17.44
C GLU A 708 50.32 13.71 16.33
N GLU A 709 50.72 13.34 15.11
CA GLU A 709 49.90 13.34 13.89
C GLU A 709 48.65 12.45 14.03
N SER A 710 48.68 11.44 14.91
CA SER A 710 47.55 10.55 15.23
C SER A 710 46.48 11.17 16.14
N ILE A 711 46.75 12.33 16.76
CA ILE A 711 45.82 13.07 17.62
C ILE A 711 45.05 14.13 16.79
N ALA A 712 45.61 14.61 15.67
CA ALA A 712 45.00 15.66 14.85
C ALA A 712 43.66 15.26 14.20
N GLN A 713 43.48 13.99 13.82
CA GLN A 713 42.20 13.49 13.30
C GLN A 713 41.10 13.49 14.38
N ASP A 714 41.44 13.15 15.62
CA ASP A 714 40.47 13.03 16.71
C ASP A 714 40.12 14.38 17.36
N ARG A 715 40.98 15.42 17.22
CA ARG A 715 40.72 16.79 17.70
C ARG A 715 39.49 17.45 17.08
N ASN A 716 39.12 17.04 15.87
CA ASN A 716 38.02 17.62 15.11
C ASN A 716 36.66 17.01 15.45
N THR A 717 36.61 16.03 16.35
CA THR A 717 35.37 15.34 16.75
C THR A 717 34.64 16.12 17.84
N ALA A 718 33.31 16.28 17.71
CA ALA A 718 32.48 16.96 18.73
C ALA A 718 32.66 16.40 20.15
N LEU A 719 33.02 15.12 20.25
CA LEU A 719 33.37 14.43 21.50
C LEU A 719 34.62 15.00 22.16
N PHE A 720 35.71 15.18 21.41
CA PHE A 720 36.93 15.77 21.93
C PHE A 720 36.72 17.20 22.43
N ILE A 721 35.94 17.99 21.68
CA ILE A 721 35.55 19.36 22.00
C ILE A 721 34.75 19.43 23.31
N ARG A 722 33.73 18.58 23.44
CA ARG A 722 32.88 18.52 24.65
C ARG A 722 33.63 17.99 25.87
N MET A 723 34.57 17.06 25.68
CA MET A 723 35.46 16.61 26.77
C MET A 723 36.34 17.75 27.29
N ILE A 724 36.93 18.57 26.40
CA ILE A 724 37.70 19.77 26.79
C ILE A 724 36.83 20.78 27.54
N ASP A 725 35.60 21.02 27.09
CA ASP A 725 34.67 21.95 27.74
C ASP A 725 34.24 21.50 29.14
N VAL A 726 34.10 20.19 29.36
CA VAL A 726 33.87 19.61 30.69
C VAL A 726 35.09 19.81 31.59
N LEU A 727 36.30 19.59 31.08
CA LEU A 727 37.55 19.83 31.81
C LEU A 727 37.73 21.31 32.20
N HIS A 728 37.37 22.25 31.32
CA HIS A 728 37.44 23.69 31.60
C HIS A 728 36.54 24.11 32.77
N LYS A 729 35.36 23.49 32.90
CA LYS A 729 34.41 23.75 34.01
C LYS A 729 34.86 23.16 35.35
N LEU A 730 35.88 22.30 35.34
CA LEU A 730 36.46 21.67 36.54
C LEU A 730 37.64 22.47 37.12
N HIS A 731 37.77 23.76 36.77
CA HIS A 731 38.82 24.69 37.21
C HIS A 731 40.23 24.43 36.64
N TYR A 732 40.33 23.86 35.44
CA TYR A 732 41.61 23.70 34.75
C TYR A 732 41.62 24.53 33.45
N GLU A 733 42.37 25.63 33.45
CA GLU A 733 42.52 26.54 32.29
C GLU A 733 43.40 25.89 31.20
N ILE A 734 42.79 25.42 30.12
CA ILE A 734 43.50 24.86 28.95
C ILE A 734 43.21 25.76 27.73
N PRO A 735 44.17 26.58 27.27
CA PRO A 735 43.94 27.48 26.15
C PRO A 735 43.83 26.71 24.82
N ILE A 736 42.73 26.91 24.10
CA ILE A 736 42.51 26.37 22.75
C ILE A 736 43.06 27.38 21.72
N PRO A 737 43.89 26.97 20.74
CA PRO A 737 44.38 27.86 19.69
C PRO A 737 43.24 28.54 18.91
N PRO A 738 43.37 29.82 18.54
CA PRO A 738 42.29 30.60 17.95
C PRO A 738 41.79 30.07 16.59
N ASP A 739 42.66 29.48 15.78
CA ASP A 739 42.29 28.91 14.48
C ASP A 739 41.45 27.64 14.66
N THR A 740 41.82 26.79 15.63
CA THR A 740 41.06 25.61 16.02
C THR A 740 39.74 26.01 16.67
N LYS A 741 39.74 27.03 17.55
CA LYS A 741 38.54 27.59 18.19
C LYS A 741 37.46 27.97 17.16
N ARG A 742 37.86 28.48 15.98
CA ARG A 742 36.95 28.83 14.88
C ARG A 742 36.29 27.62 14.22
N GLU A 743 37.02 26.53 14.00
CA GLU A 743 36.46 25.30 13.42
C GLU A 743 35.58 24.54 14.41
N LEU A 744 35.99 24.52 15.68
CA LEU A 744 35.28 23.83 16.77
C LEU A 744 33.98 24.54 17.20
N SER A 745 33.83 25.84 16.87
CA SER A 745 32.61 26.63 17.13
C SER A 745 31.33 26.07 16.50
N ARG A 746 31.47 25.23 15.47
CA ARG A 746 30.35 24.53 14.82
C ARG A 746 29.72 23.46 15.72
N TYR A 747 30.43 23.03 16.76
CA TYR A 747 30.02 21.95 17.67
C TYR A 747 29.68 22.45 19.08
N ASP A 748 30.27 23.59 19.51
CA ASP A 748 29.95 24.27 20.77
C ASP A 748 30.04 25.80 20.62
N SER A 749 28.92 26.49 20.81
CA SER A 749 28.82 27.95 20.63
C SER A 749 29.50 28.76 21.73
N ARG A 750 29.94 28.12 22.84
CA ARG A 750 30.66 28.78 23.95
C ARG A 750 32.15 28.94 23.66
N LEU A 751 32.65 28.28 22.62
CA LEU A 751 34.00 28.40 22.12
C LEU A 751 34.17 29.62 21.22
N PHE A 752 33.39 30.70 21.40
CA PHE A 752 33.65 32.02 20.82
C PHE A 752 33.70 33.06 21.92
#